data_AF-A0A661D378-F1
#
_entry.id   AF-A0A661D378-F1
#
_cell.length_a   1.000
_cell.length_b   1.000
_cell.length_c   1.000
_cell.angle_alpha   90.00
_cell.angle_beta   90.00
_cell.angle_gamma   90.00
#
_symmetry.space_group_name_H-M   'P 1'
#
loop_
_entity.id
_entity.type
_entity.pdbx_description
1 polymer ?
#
loop_
_entity_poly.entity_id
_entity_poly.type
_entity_poly.pdbx_seq_one_letter_code
_entity_poly.pdbx_strand_id
1 'polypeptide(L)'
;MNKIYHNRLSGAETETPNDLPIFGIWQLHTNNVSLNTVAVVEKDFLVPDHNGQWLLVDHDTAQRQQGSFAKHQLLSKQNDILANSIKTFQPLLADKTNWDEWLTVSPLMPNVDNEIAPQPLDKQIIKYLNYLEEVCQTPRTHLEMDTERVPVSRARRLSPKSANYLAAHTEDWEYRTISSVYPKRILSQVNSENWNIYENRVAARLIDKLNQRLHHRISEIRRCQNTFDEINQYFQKQVECSYLLRERISTLWGNAEQVNESNRLAKKTLKTLEALYHRIMALKDSDLYREIPHRAQVADRLKMTNIFTNDDNYRHVALLWRECVKTEANQSLSAKQSYQNYQQLCQSFDNFCGLLMTHALKQLKFVPNAPYSLQKGCQLQLVQPQEGTIMLTWAQDGTFTLTQQNKIILHIVPIPAMLATAPPQQYLDNLLAAAANGTVPTLILYPAPSTDNQRLDKRLCTIGNEGFTKLGMLPVSPFDIHSTESVARAMRWVLTSKRFLNYPPKINLTTLDTLDWQPNASWLKILPTQLQVLRLPDADEAAQFNLENTINELTQSYNEKQQQRQQISHQDNHRLRARLNQELTELAEKIEKRTRLKSEMAELERLLKCPLCGEQIDAYHGFQTRTENLLNTFWCECPNCKAQWGTQRCTLCHQVYPILLPNLENLNKPSETIGWVDKHLGCDVLTIPNFPFEGKFLCPECGHLT
;
A
#
# COMPACT_ATOMS: atom_id res chain seq x y z
N MET A 1 6.15 24.24 -25.24
CA MET A 1 4.77 24.05 -24.75
C MET A 1 4.73 24.45 -23.28
N ASN A 2 3.55 24.70 -22.70
CA ASN A 2 3.49 24.92 -21.26
C ASN A 2 3.75 23.59 -20.54
N LYS A 3 4.60 23.61 -19.50
CA LYS A 3 4.82 22.46 -18.62
C LYS A 3 3.61 22.33 -17.70
N ILE A 4 2.61 21.57 -18.15
CA ILE A 4 1.33 21.42 -17.45
C ILE A 4 1.27 20.18 -16.55
N TYR A 5 2.16 19.20 -16.76
CA TYR A 5 2.16 17.95 -16.00
C TYR A 5 3.16 18.03 -14.87
N HIS A 6 2.68 17.90 -13.63
CA HIS A 6 3.52 17.77 -12.44
C HIS A 6 3.68 16.31 -12.06
N ASN A 7 4.92 15.84 -11.98
CA ASN A 7 5.25 14.50 -11.52
C ASN A 7 5.45 14.51 -10.00
N ARG A 8 4.51 13.93 -9.25
CA ARG A 8 4.56 13.88 -7.78
C ARG A 8 5.73 13.06 -7.22
N LEU A 9 6.30 12.15 -8.01
CA LEU A 9 7.41 11.31 -7.56
C LEU A 9 8.75 12.06 -7.66
N SER A 10 9.00 12.75 -8.79
CA SER A 10 10.24 13.50 -9.03
C SER A 10 10.17 14.99 -8.67
N GLY A 11 8.98 15.54 -8.50
CA GLY A 11 8.73 16.98 -8.33
C GLY A 11 8.93 17.80 -9.61
N ALA A 12 9.13 17.16 -10.76
CA ALA A 12 9.44 17.83 -12.02
C ALA A 12 8.17 18.18 -12.81
N GLU A 13 8.16 19.35 -13.43
CA GLU A 13 7.14 19.76 -14.40
C GLU A 13 7.57 19.42 -15.83
N THR A 14 6.69 18.78 -16.60
CA THR A 14 6.93 18.32 -17.97
C THR A 14 5.82 18.73 -18.94
N GLU A 15 6.13 18.71 -20.24
CA GLU A 15 5.18 19.05 -21.32
C GLU A 15 4.27 17.88 -21.71
N THR A 16 4.73 16.64 -21.50
CA THR A 16 3.98 15.40 -21.70
C THR A 16 4.25 14.44 -20.54
N PRO A 17 3.32 13.53 -20.23
CA PRO A 17 3.63 12.37 -19.41
C PRO A 17 4.51 11.38 -20.21
N ASN A 18 5.14 10.44 -19.51
CA ASN A 18 5.88 9.33 -20.16
C ASN A 18 4.95 8.48 -21.04
N ASP A 19 5.48 7.80 -22.06
CA ASP A 19 4.72 6.94 -22.99
C ASP A 19 3.85 5.88 -22.28
N LEU A 20 4.31 5.42 -21.11
CA LEU A 20 3.59 4.53 -20.21
C LEU A 20 3.36 5.23 -18.87
N PRO A 21 2.31 6.06 -18.75
CA PRO A 21 2.07 6.81 -17.52
C PRO A 21 1.55 5.87 -16.43
N ILE A 22 1.96 6.16 -15.19
CA ILE A 22 1.47 5.47 -14.00
C ILE A 22 0.32 6.28 -13.40
N PHE A 23 -0.81 5.62 -13.18
CA PHE A 23 -2.01 6.26 -12.64
C PHE A 23 -1.74 6.86 -11.26
N GLY A 24 -2.11 8.14 -11.08
CA GLY A 24 -1.99 8.87 -9.82
C GLY A 24 -0.62 9.50 -9.52
N ILE A 25 0.38 9.39 -10.41
CA ILE A 25 1.63 10.16 -10.29
C ILE A 25 1.48 11.60 -10.81
N TRP A 26 0.62 11.80 -11.81
CA TRP A 26 0.56 13.04 -12.58
C TRP A 26 -0.59 13.94 -12.12
N GLN A 27 -0.28 15.21 -11.85
CA GLN A 27 -1.25 16.28 -11.64
C GLN A 27 -1.16 17.32 -12.75
N LEU A 28 -2.27 18.00 -13.00
CA LEU A 28 -2.39 19.05 -14.00
C LEU A 28 -2.26 20.42 -13.32
N HIS A 29 -1.16 21.12 -13.52
CA HIS A 29 -0.91 22.47 -12.98
C HIS A 29 -1.46 23.55 -13.93
N THR A 30 -2.73 23.41 -14.31
CA THR A 30 -3.45 24.37 -15.16
C THR A 30 -4.95 24.17 -15.01
N ASN A 31 -5.72 25.23 -15.20
CA ASN A 31 -7.18 25.23 -15.26
C ASN A 31 -7.72 25.53 -16.68
N ASN A 32 -6.85 25.81 -17.65
CA ASN A 32 -7.22 26.14 -19.04
C ASN A 32 -7.35 24.89 -19.94
N VAL A 33 -7.57 23.72 -19.35
CA VAL A 33 -7.67 22.45 -20.07
C VAL A 33 -8.94 21.71 -19.70
N SER A 34 -9.41 20.86 -20.61
CA SER A 34 -10.45 19.87 -20.33
C SER A 34 -9.90 18.46 -20.47
N LEU A 35 -10.21 17.61 -19.48
CA LEU A 35 -9.85 16.21 -19.44
C LEU A 35 -11.11 15.38 -19.61
N ASN A 36 -11.15 14.54 -20.64
CA ASN A 36 -12.29 13.68 -20.96
C ASN A 36 -13.61 14.47 -21.04
N THR A 37 -13.57 15.65 -21.67
CA THR A 37 -14.69 16.62 -21.80
C THR A 37 -15.11 17.34 -20.50
N VAL A 38 -14.37 17.17 -19.42
CA VAL A 38 -14.61 17.84 -18.12
C VAL A 38 -13.56 18.92 -17.91
N ALA A 39 -13.97 20.14 -17.53
CA ALA A 39 -13.03 21.21 -17.19
C ALA A 39 -12.20 20.82 -15.97
N VAL A 40 -10.89 21.01 -16.05
CA VAL A 40 -9.92 20.64 -15.01
C VAL A 40 -9.77 21.75 -13.98
N VAL A 41 -9.72 21.39 -12.70
CA VAL A 41 -9.28 22.30 -11.64
C VAL A 41 -7.77 22.14 -11.45
N GLU A 42 -7.07 23.23 -11.17
CA GLU A 42 -5.63 23.19 -10.94
C GLU A 42 -5.28 22.16 -9.84
N LYS A 43 -4.27 21.32 -10.12
CA LYS A 43 -3.80 20.18 -9.31
C LYS A 43 -4.70 18.95 -9.30
N ASP A 44 -5.74 18.91 -10.12
CA ASP A 44 -6.46 17.67 -10.38
C ASP A 44 -5.52 16.62 -11.00
N PHE A 45 -5.77 15.35 -10.68
CA PHE A 45 -4.99 14.24 -11.21
C PHE A 45 -5.28 14.00 -12.70
N LEU A 46 -4.29 13.50 -13.44
CA LEU A 46 -4.55 12.91 -14.75
C LEU A 46 -5.27 11.57 -14.58
N VAL A 47 -6.56 11.54 -14.91
CA VAL A 47 -7.45 10.38 -14.73
C VAL A 47 -8.02 9.83 -16.04
N PRO A 48 -8.25 8.51 -16.14
CA PRO A 48 -8.87 7.92 -17.32
C PRO A 48 -10.39 8.13 -17.38
N ASP A 49 -10.93 7.89 -18.56
CA ASP A 49 -12.33 7.61 -18.82
C ASP A 49 -12.69 6.16 -18.45
N HIS A 50 -13.95 5.77 -18.72
CA HIS A 50 -14.45 4.43 -18.47
C HIS A 50 -13.72 3.32 -19.25
N ASN A 51 -13.04 3.63 -20.37
CA ASN A 51 -12.27 2.69 -21.16
C ASN A 51 -10.81 2.55 -20.68
N GLY A 52 -10.34 3.45 -19.82
CA GLY A 52 -8.94 3.52 -19.39
C GLY A 52 -8.09 4.46 -20.25
N GLN A 53 -8.71 5.25 -21.12
CA GLN A 53 -8.06 6.23 -21.99
C GLN A 53 -8.21 7.63 -21.38
N TRP A 54 -7.35 8.55 -21.77
CA TRP A 54 -7.49 9.96 -21.40
C TRP A 54 -7.28 10.85 -22.61
N LEU A 55 -8.04 11.94 -22.67
CA LEU A 55 -7.94 12.97 -23.70
C LEU A 55 -7.93 14.33 -23.02
N LEU A 56 -6.81 15.04 -23.15
CA LEU A 56 -6.62 16.40 -22.70
C LEU A 56 -6.74 17.37 -23.88
N VAL A 57 -7.54 18.42 -23.72
CA VAL A 57 -7.70 19.50 -24.72
C VAL A 57 -7.37 20.82 -24.07
N ASP A 58 -6.37 21.50 -24.61
CA ASP A 58 -5.99 22.86 -24.23
C ASP A 58 -6.91 23.88 -24.92
N HIS A 59 -7.54 24.76 -24.14
CA HIS A 59 -8.49 25.74 -24.65
C HIS A 59 -7.83 26.94 -25.33
N ASP A 60 -6.57 27.26 -24.98
CA ASP A 60 -5.83 28.40 -25.54
C ASP A 60 -5.18 28.03 -26.87
N THR A 61 -4.60 26.83 -26.95
CA THR A 61 -3.84 26.38 -28.13
C THR A 61 -4.61 25.44 -29.05
N ALA A 62 -5.79 24.97 -28.62
CA ALA A 62 -6.57 23.90 -29.25
C ALA A 62 -5.78 22.58 -29.45
N GLN A 63 -4.63 22.43 -28.79
CA GLN A 63 -3.83 21.21 -28.84
C GLN A 63 -4.54 20.08 -28.10
N ARG A 64 -4.38 18.86 -28.63
CA ARG A 64 -4.94 17.64 -28.05
C ARG A 64 -3.81 16.69 -27.70
N GLN A 65 -3.84 16.19 -26.48
CA GLN A 65 -2.95 15.13 -26.03
C GLN A 65 -3.81 13.96 -25.55
N GLN A 66 -3.39 12.73 -25.86
CA GLN A 66 -4.14 11.55 -25.48
C GLN A 66 -3.20 10.42 -25.09
N GLY A 67 -3.71 9.50 -24.28
CA GLY A 67 -3.00 8.30 -23.89
C GLY A 67 -3.92 7.33 -23.17
N SER A 68 -3.32 6.32 -22.52
CA SER A 68 -4.08 5.33 -21.77
C SER A 68 -3.31 4.83 -20.56
N PHE A 69 -4.04 4.46 -19.52
CA PHE A 69 -3.50 3.70 -18.39
C PHE A 69 -3.78 2.21 -18.61
N ALA A 70 -2.80 1.37 -18.28
CA ALA A 70 -2.99 -0.07 -18.37
C ALA A 70 -4.07 -0.53 -17.37
N LYS A 71 -4.98 -1.41 -17.83
CA LYS A 71 -6.13 -1.86 -17.04
C LYS A 71 -5.77 -2.50 -15.69
N HIS A 72 -4.59 -3.10 -15.57
CA HIS A 72 -4.13 -3.71 -14.32
C HIS A 72 -3.84 -2.67 -13.23
N GLN A 73 -3.47 -1.43 -13.59
CA GLN A 73 -3.21 -0.35 -12.62
C GLN A 73 -4.50 0.20 -12.00
N LEU A 74 -5.63 0.09 -12.70
CA LEU A 74 -6.87 0.75 -12.32
C LEU A 74 -7.59 -0.04 -11.24
N LEU A 75 -7.40 0.38 -9.98
CA LEU A 75 -7.97 -0.28 -8.80
C LEU A 75 -9.49 -0.50 -8.92
N SER A 76 -10.23 0.50 -9.41
CA SER A 76 -11.69 0.42 -9.62
C SER A 76 -12.13 -0.53 -10.74
N LYS A 77 -11.21 -1.21 -11.42
CA LYS A 77 -11.50 -2.27 -12.39
C LYS A 77 -11.07 -3.65 -11.89
N GLN A 78 -10.20 -3.68 -10.88
CA GLN A 78 -9.62 -4.89 -10.33
C GLN A 78 -10.28 -5.28 -8.99
N ASN A 79 -10.67 -4.30 -8.18
CA ASN A 79 -11.16 -4.49 -6.82
C ASN A 79 -12.02 -3.31 -6.34
N ASP A 80 -13.32 -3.37 -6.62
CA ASP A 80 -14.28 -2.31 -6.32
C ASP A 80 -14.43 -2.05 -4.82
N ILE A 81 -14.47 -3.10 -3.99
CA ILE A 81 -14.52 -2.93 -2.53
C ILE A 81 -13.30 -2.21 -1.99
N LEU A 82 -12.09 -2.54 -2.46
CA LEU A 82 -10.89 -1.83 -2.01
C LEU A 82 -10.95 -0.35 -2.43
N ALA A 83 -11.35 -0.06 -3.67
CA ALA A 83 -11.54 1.31 -4.13
C ALA A 83 -12.58 2.06 -3.30
N ASN A 84 -13.73 1.43 -3.01
CA ASN A 84 -14.82 2.04 -2.27
C ASN A 84 -14.46 2.24 -0.79
N SER A 85 -13.83 1.26 -0.16
CA SER A 85 -13.32 1.36 1.21
C SER A 85 -12.32 2.51 1.33
N ILE A 86 -11.36 2.62 0.40
CA ILE A 86 -10.43 3.76 0.36
C ILE A 86 -11.19 5.09 0.24
N LYS A 87 -12.19 5.17 -0.66
CA LYS A 87 -12.98 6.39 -0.86
C LYS A 87 -13.70 6.87 0.40
N THR A 88 -14.00 5.99 1.36
CA THR A 88 -14.66 6.38 2.61
C THR A 88 -13.78 7.19 3.57
N PHE A 89 -12.44 7.12 3.46
CA PHE A 89 -11.57 7.84 4.40
C PHE A 89 -11.66 9.36 4.28
N GLN A 90 -11.75 9.89 3.06
CA GLN A 90 -11.90 11.35 2.88
C GLN A 90 -13.12 11.91 3.62
N PRO A 91 -14.36 11.40 3.46
CA PRO A 91 -15.50 11.91 4.21
C PRO A 91 -15.42 11.59 5.72
N LEU A 92 -14.83 10.46 6.13
CA LEU A 92 -14.63 10.13 7.55
C LEU A 92 -13.66 11.06 8.28
N LEU A 93 -12.73 11.67 7.53
CA LEU A 93 -11.71 12.57 8.05
C LEU A 93 -12.07 14.04 7.81
N ALA A 94 -13.12 14.34 7.04
CA ALA A 94 -13.48 15.71 6.66
C ALA A 94 -13.91 16.58 7.86
N ASP A 95 -14.47 15.96 8.91
CA ASP A 95 -14.84 16.62 10.16
C ASP A 95 -13.73 16.55 11.22
N LYS A 96 -12.63 15.84 10.95
CA LYS A 96 -11.51 15.66 11.88
C LYS A 96 -10.44 16.70 11.59
N THR A 97 -10.28 17.62 12.51
CA THR A 97 -9.40 18.76 12.33
C THR A 97 -8.02 18.53 12.89
N ASN A 98 -7.88 17.82 14.01
CA ASN A 98 -6.61 17.71 14.75
C ASN A 98 -6.05 16.28 14.83
N TRP A 99 -4.80 16.18 15.29
CA TRP A 99 -4.05 14.93 15.42
C TRP A 99 -4.78 13.84 16.23
N ASP A 100 -5.34 14.19 17.38
CA ASP A 100 -6.00 13.21 18.26
C ASP A 100 -7.33 12.75 17.68
N GLU A 101 -8.09 13.64 17.03
CA GLU A 101 -9.30 13.30 16.28
C GLU A 101 -9.01 12.32 15.14
N TRP A 102 -7.92 12.52 14.40
CA TRP A 102 -7.48 11.57 13.37
C TRP A 102 -7.15 10.19 13.95
N LEU A 103 -6.51 10.14 15.13
CA LEU A 103 -6.19 8.87 15.81
C LEU A 103 -7.44 8.09 16.27
N THR A 104 -8.59 8.74 16.39
CA THR A 104 -9.86 8.03 16.69
C THR A 104 -10.37 7.21 15.51
N VAL A 105 -9.94 7.52 14.28
CA VAL A 105 -10.34 6.81 13.08
C VAL A 105 -9.42 5.61 12.88
N SER A 106 -9.99 4.40 12.87
CA SER A 106 -9.22 3.19 12.55
C SER A 106 -8.85 3.20 11.05
N PRO A 107 -7.59 2.88 10.68
CA PRO A 107 -7.19 2.76 9.28
C PRO A 107 -7.73 1.48 8.62
N LEU A 108 -8.54 0.68 9.33
CA LEU A 108 -8.94 -0.65 8.89
C LEU A 108 -10.45 -0.72 8.65
N MET A 109 -10.82 -1.29 7.50
CA MET A 109 -12.17 -1.65 7.07
C MET A 109 -13.30 -0.68 7.49
N PRO A 110 -13.23 0.62 7.11
CA PRO A 110 -14.27 1.59 7.43
C PRO A 110 -15.63 1.17 6.83
N ASN A 111 -16.70 1.27 7.63
CA ASN A 111 -18.08 0.98 7.23
C ASN A 111 -18.31 -0.41 6.59
N VAL A 112 -17.49 -1.40 6.96
CA VAL A 112 -17.49 -2.71 6.31
C VAL A 112 -18.81 -3.48 6.46
N ASP A 113 -19.57 -3.26 7.52
CA ASP A 113 -20.84 -3.97 7.73
C ASP A 113 -21.84 -3.70 6.60
N ASN A 114 -21.84 -2.48 6.03
CA ASN A 114 -22.65 -2.13 4.88
C ASN A 114 -22.19 -2.87 3.61
N GLU A 115 -20.88 -3.03 3.45
CA GLU A 115 -20.27 -3.75 2.33
C GLU A 115 -20.41 -5.27 2.46
N ILE A 116 -20.57 -5.81 3.66
CA ILE A 116 -20.75 -7.25 3.92
C ILE A 116 -22.23 -7.65 3.86
N ALA A 117 -23.13 -6.73 4.22
CA ALA A 117 -24.56 -7.01 4.23
C ALA A 117 -25.06 -7.44 2.82
N PRO A 118 -26.13 -8.25 2.75
CA PRO A 118 -26.75 -8.62 1.47
C PRO A 118 -27.18 -7.39 0.68
N GLN A 119 -26.66 -7.24 -0.53
CA GLN A 119 -26.97 -6.13 -1.43
C GLN A 119 -28.40 -6.24 -1.96
N PRO A 120 -28.98 -5.13 -2.49
CA PRO A 120 -30.31 -5.17 -3.10
C PRO A 120 -30.45 -6.26 -4.17
N LEU A 121 -29.44 -6.45 -5.02
CA LEU A 121 -29.44 -7.48 -6.06
C LEU A 121 -29.41 -8.90 -5.45
N ASP A 122 -28.60 -9.13 -4.41
CA ASP A 122 -28.56 -10.43 -3.70
C ASP A 122 -29.95 -10.83 -3.22
N LYS A 123 -30.70 -9.88 -2.67
CA LYS A 123 -32.11 -10.08 -2.24
C LYS A 123 -33.04 -10.38 -3.41
N GLN A 124 -32.85 -9.75 -4.58
CA GLN A 124 -33.64 -10.06 -5.78
C GLN A 124 -33.32 -11.44 -6.34
N ILE A 125 -32.04 -11.85 -6.33
CA ILE A 125 -31.64 -13.21 -6.73
C ILE A 125 -32.32 -14.23 -5.82
N ILE A 126 -32.25 -14.06 -4.50
CA ILE A 126 -32.92 -14.96 -3.53
C ILE A 126 -34.43 -15.05 -3.83
N LYS A 127 -35.07 -13.91 -4.14
CA LYS A 127 -36.50 -13.84 -4.40
C LYS A 127 -36.90 -14.54 -5.71
N TYR A 128 -36.11 -14.38 -6.78
CA TYR A 128 -36.54 -14.79 -8.12
C TYR A 128 -35.83 -16.03 -8.68
N LEU A 129 -34.82 -16.59 -8.00
CA LEU A 129 -34.04 -17.72 -8.52
C LEU A 129 -34.90 -18.95 -8.82
N ASN A 130 -35.90 -19.27 -7.99
CA ASN A 130 -36.78 -20.43 -8.22
C ASN A 130 -37.50 -20.36 -9.58
N TYR A 131 -37.88 -19.16 -10.04
CA TYR A 131 -38.53 -18.99 -11.34
C TYR A 131 -37.55 -19.23 -12.51
N LEU A 132 -36.29 -18.84 -12.33
CA LEU A 132 -35.24 -19.13 -13.31
C LEU A 132 -34.95 -20.64 -13.36
N GLU A 133 -34.93 -21.32 -12.21
CA GLU A 133 -34.78 -22.77 -12.14
C GLU A 133 -35.92 -23.48 -12.87
N GLU A 134 -37.17 -23.04 -12.67
CA GLU A 134 -38.34 -23.58 -13.37
C GLU A 134 -38.25 -23.37 -14.88
N VAL A 135 -37.87 -22.18 -15.36
CA VAL A 135 -37.65 -21.93 -16.80
C VAL A 135 -36.58 -22.84 -17.39
N CYS A 136 -35.53 -23.17 -16.64
CA CYS A 136 -34.47 -24.05 -17.12
C CYS A 136 -34.90 -25.53 -17.16
N GLN A 137 -35.83 -25.93 -16.29
CA GLN A 137 -36.37 -27.30 -16.25
C GLN A 137 -37.48 -27.51 -17.29
N THR A 138 -38.37 -26.52 -17.44
CA THR A 138 -39.55 -26.59 -18.31
C THR A 138 -39.61 -25.41 -19.30
N PRO A 139 -38.61 -25.24 -20.18
CA PRO A 139 -38.57 -24.10 -21.09
C PRO A 139 -39.68 -24.17 -22.15
N ARG A 140 -40.13 -22.99 -22.58
CA ARG A 140 -40.99 -22.87 -23.75
C ARG A 140 -40.17 -23.10 -25.00
N THR A 141 -40.65 -23.96 -25.88
CA THR A 141 -40.08 -24.22 -27.21
C THR A 141 -41.08 -23.79 -28.29
N HIS A 142 -40.58 -23.37 -29.45
CA HIS A 142 -41.41 -23.16 -30.63
C HIS A 142 -41.26 -24.36 -31.57
N LEU A 143 -42.35 -24.79 -32.21
CA LEU A 143 -42.30 -25.83 -33.22
C LEU A 143 -41.77 -25.25 -34.53
N GLU A 144 -40.67 -25.80 -35.05
CA GLU A 144 -40.14 -25.51 -36.37
C GLU A 144 -40.33 -26.72 -37.29
N MET A 145 -40.58 -26.47 -38.57
CA MET A 145 -40.71 -27.52 -39.58
C MET A 145 -39.40 -27.63 -40.37
N ASP A 146 -38.56 -28.57 -39.97
CA ASP A 146 -37.31 -28.86 -40.66
C ASP A 146 -37.52 -29.90 -41.75
N THR A 147 -36.73 -29.82 -42.82
CA THR A 147 -36.73 -30.81 -43.90
C THR A 147 -35.53 -31.71 -43.76
N GLU A 148 -35.74 -32.97 -43.37
CA GLU A 148 -34.69 -33.95 -43.18
C GLU A 148 -34.77 -35.08 -44.20
N ARG A 149 -33.62 -35.65 -44.55
CA ARG A 149 -33.55 -36.85 -45.39
C ARG A 149 -33.73 -38.09 -44.51
N VAL A 150 -34.88 -38.75 -44.63
CA VAL A 150 -35.21 -39.95 -43.85
C VAL A 150 -35.45 -41.15 -44.77
N PRO A 151 -35.26 -42.38 -44.29
CA PRO A 151 -35.75 -43.57 -45.00
C PRO A 151 -37.23 -43.42 -45.32
N VAL A 152 -37.67 -43.86 -46.51
CA VAL A 152 -39.06 -43.68 -46.96
C VAL A 152 -40.07 -44.26 -45.98
N SER A 153 -39.72 -45.37 -45.31
CA SER A 153 -40.54 -45.99 -44.25
C SER A 153 -40.76 -45.12 -43.00
N ARG A 154 -39.90 -44.11 -42.76
CA ARG A 154 -40.00 -43.17 -41.63
C ARG A 154 -40.58 -41.80 -42.04
N ALA A 155 -40.79 -41.56 -43.33
CA ALA A 155 -41.34 -40.30 -43.81
C ALA A 155 -42.82 -40.19 -43.46
N ARG A 156 -43.20 -39.19 -42.65
CA ARG A 156 -44.61 -38.91 -42.31
C ARG A 156 -45.24 -37.87 -43.23
N ARG A 157 -44.51 -36.81 -43.57
CA ARG A 157 -44.99 -35.71 -44.41
C ARG A 157 -43.90 -35.30 -45.40
N LEU A 158 -44.18 -35.42 -46.69
CA LEU A 158 -43.19 -35.09 -47.72
C LEU A 158 -42.99 -33.57 -47.82
N SER A 159 -41.74 -33.15 -48.04
CA SER A 159 -41.44 -31.76 -48.35
C SER A 159 -41.91 -31.41 -49.76
N PRO A 160 -42.39 -30.18 -50.02
CA PRO A 160 -42.73 -29.74 -51.38
C PRO A 160 -41.55 -29.85 -52.36
N LYS A 161 -40.32 -29.84 -51.85
CA LYS A 161 -39.08 -29.95 -52.64
C LYS A 161 -38.63 -31.40 -52.88
N SER A 162 -39.31 -32.40 -52.30
CA SER A 162 -38.85 -33.80 -52.29
C SER A 162 -38.68 -34.40 -53.69
N ALA A 163 -39.61 -34.13 -54.61
CA ALA A 163 -39.53 -34.65 -55.97
C ALA A 163 -38.32 -34.09 -56.75
N ASN A 164 -38.10 -32.78 -56.66
CA ASN A 164 -36.98 -32.10 -57.32
C ASN A 164 -35.63 -32.52 -56.75
N TYR A 165 -35.54 -32.65 -55.42
CA TYR A 165 -34.33 -33.15 -54.77
C TYR A 165 -34.06 -34.60 -55.16
N LEU A 166 -35.07 -35.47 -55.14
CA LEU A 166 -34.91 -36.88 -55.51
C LEU A 166 -34.46 -37.02 -56.98
N ALA A 167 -34.95 -36.19 -57.89
CA ALA A 167 -34.52 -36.20 -59.28
C ALA A 167 -33.02 -35.83 -59.45
N ALA A 168 -32.49 -34.97 -58.58
CA ALA A 168 -31.09 -34.52 -58.62
C ALA A 168 -30.12 -35.45 -57.87
N HIS A 169 -30.62 -36.28 -56.93
CA HIS A 169 -29.82 -37.10 -56.03
C HIS A 169 -30.10 -38.60 -56.24
N THR A 170 -29.48 -39.17 -57.28
CA THR A 170 -29.63 -40.58 -57.67
C THR A 170 -29.14 -41.58 -56.62
N GLU A 171 -28.26 -41.15 -55.72
CA GLU A 171 -27.74 -41.92 -54.58
C GLU A 171 -28.81 -42.28 -53.55
N ASP A 172 -29.92 -41.54 -53.51
CA ASP A 172 -31.04 -41.79 -52.61
C ASP A 172 -32.11 -42.72 -53.23
N TRP A 173 -31.83 -43.29 -54.41
CA TRP A 173 -32.69 -44.25 -55.10
C TRP A 173 -32.38 -45.68 -54.63
N GLU A 174 -33.41 -46.51 -54.51
CA GLU A 174 -33.24 -47.94 -54.26
C GLU A 174 -33.11 -48.70 -55.59
N TYR A 175 -34.00 -48.40 -56.54
CA TYR A 175 -33.94 -48.86 -57.92
C TYR A 175 -34.76 -47.93 -58.84
N ARG A 176 -34.43 -47.93 -60.13
CA ARG A 176 -35.10 -47.13 -61.16
C ARG A 176 -35.96 -48.03 -62.07
N THR A 177 -37.13 -47.53 -62.47
CA THR A 177 -37.94 -48.12 -63.54
C THR A 177 -37.93 -47.23 -64.79
N ILE A 178 -38.48 -47.71 -65.90
CA ILE A 178 -38.49 -46.98 -67.18
C ILE A 178 -39.26 -45.64 -67.06
N SER A 179 -40.25 -45.56 -66.16
CA SER A 179 -41.12 -44.39 -65.99
C SER A 179 -41.04 -43.71 -64.61
N SER A 180 -40.37 -44.31 -63.62
CA SER A 180 -40.29 -43.74 -62.27
C SER A 180 -39.04 -44.18 -61.50
N VAL A 181 -38.90 -43.64 -60.29
CA VAL A 181 -37.81 -43.97 -59.37
C VAL A 181 -38.43 -44.42 -58.05
N TYR A 182 -37.91 -45.50 -57.48
CA TYR A 182 -38.27 -45.92 -56.13
C TYR A 182 -37.23 -45.39 -55.13
N PRO A 183 -37.57 -44.41 -54.27
CA PRO A 183 -36.61 -43.83 -53.33
C PRO A 183 -36.28 -44.79 -52.19
N LYS A 184 -35.00 -44.86 -51.81
CA LYS A 184 -34.54 -45.46 -50.54
C LYS A 184 -34.67 -44.47 -49.39
N ARG A 185 -34.38 -43.19 -49.67
CA ARG A 185 -34.52 -42.06 -48.75
C ARG A 185 -35.25 -40.92 -49.44
N ILE A 186 -36.04 -40.16 -48.68
CA ILE A 186 -36.78 -39.02 -49.21
C ILE A 186 -36.76 -37.87 -48.20
N LEU A 187 -36.82 -36.63 -48.72
CA LEU A 187 -36.99 -35.46 -47.86
C LEU A 187 -38.38 -35.49 -47.21
N SER A 188 -38.41 -35.48 -45.89
CA SER A 188 -39.63 -35.38 -45.08
C SER A 188 -39.56 -34.12 -44.23
N GLN A 189 -40.70 -33.47 -44.02
CA GLN A 189 -40.87 -32.48 -42.98
C GLN A 189 -40.94 -33.20 -41.63
N VAL A 190 -40.07 -32.79 -40.69
CA VAL A 190 -40.04 -33.26 -39.31
C VAL A 190 -40.27 -32.03 -38.44
N ASN A 191 -41.16 -32.16 -37.45
CA ASN A 191 -41.34 -31.10 -36.46
C ASN A 191 -40.19 -31.21 -35.46
N SER A 192 -39.35 -30.18 -35.39
CA SER A 192 -38.31 -30.03 -34.39
C SER A 192 -38.72 -28.99 -33.36
N GLU A 193 -38.26 -29.15 -32.12
CA GLU A 193 -38.43 -28.15 -31.08
C GLU A 193 -37.29 -27.15 -31.17
N ASN A 194 -37.62 -25.88 -31.43
CA ASN A 194 -36.68 -24.79 -31.37
C ASN A 194 -36.59 -24.24 -29.93
N TRP A 195 -35.49 -24.59 -29.28
CA TRP A 195 -35.12 -24.11 -27.94
C TRP A 195 -34.60 -22.67 -27.96
N ASN A 196 -34.12 -22.20 -29.11
CA ASN A 196 -33.38 -20.95 -29.29
C ASN A 196 -34.28 -19.73 -29.51
N ILE A 197 -35.40 -19.66 -28.79
CA ILE A 197 -36.27 -18.49 -28.74
C ILE A 197 -35.62 -17.36 -27.91
N TYR A 198 -36.07 -16.13 -28.12
CA TYR A 198 -35.49 -14.95 -27.50
C TYR A 198 -35.47 -15.02 -25.96
N GLU A 199 -36.56 -15.50 -25.36
CA GLU A 199 -36.76 -15.59 -23.93
C GLU A 199 -35.82 -16.62 -23.27
N ASN A 200 -35.58 -17.72 -23.96
CA ASN A 200 -34.66 -18.76 -23.53
C ASN A 200 -33.21 -18.28 -23.60
N ARG A 201 -32.85 -17.49 -24.63
CA ARG A 201 -31.55 -16.81 -24.68
C ARG A 201 -31.37 -15.87 -23.49
N VAL A 202 -32.41 -15.12 -23.12
CA VAL A 202 -32.38 -14.22 -21.96
C VAL A 202 -32.14 -15.02 -20.67
N ALA A 203 -32.87 -16.12 -20.44
CA ALA A 203 -32.68 -16.98 -19.28
C ALA A 203 -31.27 -17.58 -19.22
N ALA A 204 -30.78 -18.14 -20.33
CA ALA A 204 -29.45 -18.72 -20.42
C ALA A 204 -28.33 -17.69 -20.20
N ARG A 205 -28.45 -16.48 -20.78
CA ARG A 205 -27.47 -15.40 -20.57
C ARG A 205 -27.59 -14.75 -19.18
N LEU A 206 -28.76 -14.82 -18.54
CA LEU A 206 -28.92 -14.39 -17.15
C LEU A 206 -28.08 -15.25 -16.21
N ILE A 207 -28.03 -16.57 -16.44
CA ILE A 207 -27.17 -17.50 -15.68
C ILE A 207 -25.71 -17.03 -15.75
N ASP A 208 -25.22 -16.66 -16.93
CA ASP A 208 -23.84 -16.19 -17.10
C ASP A 208 -23.55 -14.91 -16.30
N LYS A 209 -24.44 -13.90 -16.41
CA LYS A 209 -24.34 -12.65 -15.66
C LYS A 209 -24.35 -12.87 -14.15
N LEU A 210 -25.31 -13.67 -13.65
CA LEU A 210 -25.44 -13.96 -12.23
C LEU A 210 -24.24 -14.76 -11.70
N ASN A 211 -23.76 -15.74 -12.46
CA ASN A 211 -22.59 -16.52 -12.12
C ASN A 211 -21.34 -15.64 -11.94
N GLN A 212 -21.06 -14.77 -12.91
CA GLN A 212 -19.93 -13.85 -12.83
C GLN A 212 -20.04 -12.90 -11.63
N ARG A 213 -21.24 -12.35 -11.38
CA ARG A 213 -21.48 -11.44 -10.27
C ARG A 213 -21.33 -12.10 -8.91
N LEU A 214 -21.95 -13.27 -8.71
CA LEU A 214 -21.87 -14.02 -7.46
C LEU A 214 -20.42 -14.46 -7.19
N HIS A 215 -19.70 -14.92 -8.20
CA HIS A 215 -18.29 -15.30 -8.05
C HIS A 215 -17.43 -14.13 -7.56
N HIS A 216 -17.63 -12.94 -8.15
CA HIS A 216 -16.94 -11.72 -7.72
C HIS A 216 -17.29 -11.36 -6.27
N ARG A 217 -18.58 -11.34 -5.95
CA ARG A 217 -19.09 -10.98 -4.62
C ARG A 217 -18.66 -11.95 -3.51
N ILE A 218 -18.60 -13.25 -3.81
CA ILE A 218 -18.09 -14.27 -2.87
C ILE A 218 -16.61 -14.04 -2.59
N SER A 219 -15.80 -13.82 -3.63
CA SER A 219 -14.36 -13.56 -3.48
C SER A 219 -14.10 -12.31 -2.64
N GLU A 220 -14.94 -11.29 -2.81
CA GLU A 220 -14.95 -10.05 -2.05
C GLU A 220 -15.23 -10.25 -0.55
N ILE A 221 -16.33 -10.93 -0.19
CA ILE A 221 -16.70 -11.15 1.22
C ILE A 221 -15.71 -12.10 1.91
N ARG A 222 -15.18 -13.10 1.18
CA ARG A 222 -14.12 -13.98 1.69
C ARG A 222 -12.89 -13.22 2.18
N ARG A 223 -12.48 -12.15 1.48
CA ARG A 223 -11.36 -11.31 1.93
C ARG A 223 -11.65 -10.65 3.27
N CYS A 224 -12.83 -10.05 3.40
CA CYS A 224 -13.25 -9.45 4.67
C CYS A 224 -13.26 -10.47 5.81
N GLN A 225 -13.79 -11.67 5.54
CA GLN A 225 -13.79 -12.76 6.51
C GLN A 225 -12.37 -13.16 6.93
N ASN A 226 -11.45 -13.31 5.97
CA ASN A 226 -10.06 -13.66 6.27
C ASN A 226 -9.40 -12.62 7.19
N THR A 227 -9.61 -11.32 6.93
CA THR A 227 -9.12 -10.24 7.80
C THR A 227 -9.69 -10.37 9.22
N PHE A 228 -11.01 -10.59 9.36
CA PHE A 228 -11.62 -10.80 10.69
C PHE A 228 -11.11 -12.06 11.40
N ASP A 229 -10.93 -13.16 10.67
CA ASP A 229 -10.41 -14.39 11.24
C ASP A 229 -8.95 -14.19 11.70
N GLU A 230 -8.12 -13.44 10.96
CA GLU A 230 -6.76 -13.07 11.39
C GLU A 230 -6.77 -12.23 12.67
N ILE A 231 -7.61 -11.20 12.75
CA ILE A 231 -7.73 -10.37 13.96
C ILE A 231 -8.15 -11.19 15.18
N ASN A 232 -9.10 -12.11 15.01
CA ASN A 232 -9.51 -13.01 16.09
C ASN A 232 -8.36 -13.90 16.58
N GLN A 233 -7.45 -14.32 15.70
CA GLN A 233 -6.25 -15.06 16.10
C GLN A 233 -5.32 -14.22 16.98
N TYR A 234 -5.20 -12.90 16.73
CA TYR A 234 -4.44 -11.99 17.60
C TYR A 234 -5.07 -11.88 18.99
N PHE A 235 -6.39 -11.68 19.07
CA PHE A 235 -7.12 -11.63 20.36
C PHE A 235 -6.99 -12.94 21.14
N GLN A 236 -7.02 -14.08 20.45
CA GLN A 236 -6.91 -15.42 21.05
C GLN A 236 -5.47 -15.87 21.32
N LYS A 237 -4.46 -15.02 21.06
CA LYS A 237 -3.02 -15.32 21.20
C LYS A 237 -2.57 -16.55 20.40
N GLN A 238 -3.22 -16.82 19.27
CA GLN A 238 -2.89 -17.94 18.38
C GLN A 238 -1.78 -17.58 17.38
N VAL A 239 -1.54 -16.28 17.14
CA VAL A 239 -0.43 -15.82 16.31
C VAL A 239 0.83 -15.68 17.16
N GLU A 240 1.87 -16.40 16.78
CA GLU A 240 3.22 -16.22 17.30
C GLU A 240 3.78 -14.89 16.80
N CYS A 241 3.85 -13.88 17.66
CA CYS A 241 4.32 -12.55 17.33
C CYS A 241 4.89 -11.87 18.57
N SER A 242 5.62 -10.77 18.39
CA SER A 242 6.04 -9.94 19.50
C SER A 242 4.82 -9.46 20.30
N TYR A 243 4.95 -9.41 21.64
CA TYR A 243 3.84 -8.98 22.49
C TYR A 243 3.42 -7.53 22.20
N LEU A 244 4.38 -6.68 21.83
CA LEU A 244 4.19 -5.28 21.48
C LEU A 244 3.36 -5.13 20.20
N LEU A 245 3.66 -5.92 19.16
CA LEU A 245 2.88 -5.97 17.93
C LEU A 245 1.43 -6.37 18.23
N ARG A 246 1.24 -7.42 19.05
CA ARG A 246 -0.09 -7.90 19.43
C ARG A 246 -0.90 -6.81 20.13
N GLU A 247 -0.29 -6.07 21.07
CA GLU A 247 -0.95 -4.99 21.80
C GLU A 247 -1.39 -3.85 20.84
N ARG A 248 -0.52 -3.45 19.91
CA ARG A 248 -0.83 -2.41 18.92
C ARG A 248 -1.96 -2.82 17.97
N ILE A 249 -1.90 -4.04 17.42
CA ILE A 249 -2.96 -4.56 16.53
C ILE A 249 -4.30 -4.65 17.28
N SER A 250 -4.28 -5.14 18.53
CA SER A 250 -5.49 -5.24 19.34
C SER A 250 -6.09 -3.86 19.63
N THR A 251 -5.25 -2.85 19.89
CA THR A 251 -5.68 -1.47 20.16
C THR A 251 -6.28 -0.82 18.92
N LEU A 252 -5.76 -1.08 17.72
CA LEU A 252 -6.26 -0.53 16.46
C LEU A 252 -7.70 -0.98 16.09
N TRP A 253 -8.11 -2.16 16.55
CA TRP A 253 -9.43 -2.75 16.25
C TRP A 253 -10.45 -2.63 17.39
N GLY A 254 -10.03 -2.21 18.59
CA GLY A 254 -10.93 -2.01 19.72
C GLY A 254 -11.50 -3.32 20.28
N ASN A 255 -12.82 -3.37 20.52
CA ASN A 255 -13.49 -4.47 21.23
C ASN A 255 -13.68 -5.71 20.33
N ALA A 256 -13.21 -6.87 20.81
CA ALA A 256 -13.36 -8.16 20.17
C ALA A 256 -14.83 -8.55 19.87
N GLU A 257 -15.81 -8.02 20.61
CA GLU A 257 -17.23 -8.30 20.36
C GLU A 257 -17.71 -7.78 18.99
N GLN A 258 -17.36 -6.53 18.65
CA GLN A 258 -17.75 -5.94 17.36
C GLN A 258 -17.16 -6.72 16.19
N VAL A 259 -15.88 -7.10 16.30
CA VAL A 259 -15.19 -7.95 15.29
C VAL A 259 -15.90 -9.29 15.12
N ASN A 260 -16.35 -9.89 16.23
CA ASN A 260 -17.10 -11.14 16.18
C ASN A 260 -18.48 -10.99 15.52
N GLU A 261 -19.18 -9.88 15.75
CA GLU A 261 -20.46 -9.58 15.09
C GLU A 261 -20.31 -9.41 13.58
N SER A 262 -19.36 -8.59 13.13
CA SER A 262 -19.06 -8.41 11.70
C SER A 262 -18.61 -9.72 11.04
N ASN A 263 -17.80 -10.54 11.74
CA ASN A 263 -17.38 -11.85 11.24
C ASN A 263 -18.58 -12.82 11.09
N ARG A 264 -19.50 -12.83 12.06
CA ARG A 264 -20.74 -13.63 11.98
C ARG A 264 -21.62 -13.18 10.81
N LEU A 265 -21.75 -11.87 10.60
CA LEU A 265 -22.47 -11.31 9.45
C LEU A 265 -21.82 -11.75 8.13
N ALA A 266 -20.49 -11.65 8.02
CA ALA A 266 -19.74 -12.09 6.84
C ALA A 266 -19.94 -13.57 6.53
N LYS A 267 -19.80 -14.44 7.54
CA LYS A 267 -20.04 -15.89 7.42
C LYS A 267 -21.47 -16.20 6.96
N LYS A 268 -22.46 -15.47 7.49
CA LYS A 268 -23.88 -15.63 7.10
C LYS A 268 -24.13 -15.20 5.66
N THR A 269 -23.64 -14.04 5.25
CA THR A 269 -23.80 -13.58 3.86
C THR A 269 -23.09 -14.52 2.89
N LEU A 270 -21.85 -14.91 3.19
CA LEU A 270 -21.05 -15.81 2.37
C LEU A 270 -21.73 -17.16 2.16
N LYS A 271 -22.24 -17.79 3.25
CA LYS A 271 -23.02 -19.03 3.16
C LYS A 271 -24.23 -18.89 2.23
N THR A 272 -24.91 -17.73 2.29
CA THR A 272 -26.06 -17.44 1.43
C THR A 272 -25.65 -17.31 -0.03
N LEU A 273 -24.60 -16.55 -0.32
CA LEU A 273 -24.10 -16.34 -1.69
C LEU A 273 -23.54 -17.63 -2.31
N GLU A 274 -22.80 -18.43 -1.54
CA GLU A 274 -22.29 -19.73 -2.00
C GLU A 274 -23.44 -20.68 -2.35
N ALA A 275 -24.50 -20.73 -1.54
CA ALA A 275 -25.68 -21.51 -1.86
C ALA A 275 -26.35 -21.06 -3.16
N LEU A 276 -26.49 -19.74 -3.39
CA LEU A 276 -27.00 -19.21 -4.66
C LEU A 276 -26.08 -19.55 -5.83
N TYR A 277 -24.77 -19.42 -5.65
CA TYR A 277 -23.78 -19.72 -6.68
C TYR A 277 -23.83 -21.19 -7.10
N HIS A 278 -23.92 -22.12 -6.15
CA HIS A 278 -24.06 -23.54 -6.44
C HIS A 278 -25.35 -23.85 -7.22
N ARG A 279 -26.47 -23.25 -6.82
CA ARG A 279 -27.75 -23.39 -7.53
C ARG A 279 -27.66 -22.87 -8.97
N ILE A 280 -27.07 -21.71 -9.19
CA ILE A 280 -26.87 -21.14 -10.53
C ILE A 280 -25.91 -21.98 -11.37
N MET A 281 -24.85 -22.53 -10.76
CA MET A 281 -23.92 -23.43 -11.45
C MET A 281 -24.62 -24.71 -11.92
N ALA A 282 -25.51 -25.28 -11.10
CA ALA A 282 -26.31 -26.45 -11.50
C ALA A 282 -27.21 -26.18 -12.72
N LEU A 283 -27.66 -24.93 -12.91
CA LEU A 283 -28.47 -24.57 -14.09
C LEU A 283 -27.69 -24.62 -15.41
N LYS A 284 -26.36 -24.57 -15.38
CA LYS A 284 -25.55 -24.76 -16.59
C LYS A 284 -25.63 -26.19 -17.15
N ASP A 285 -26.03 -27.15 -16.32
CA ASP A 285 -26.25 -28.53 -16.75
C ASP A 285 -27.67 -28.75 -17.29
N SER A 286 -28.56 -27.74 -17.26
CA SER A 286 -29.90 -27.85 -17.82
C SER A 286 -29.88 -28.02 -19.34
N ASP A 287 -30.88 -28.74 -19.88
CA ASP A 287 -31.01 -28.92 -21.33
C ASP A 287 -31.19 -27.56 -22.03
N LEU A 288 -31.95 -26.64 -21.41
CA LEU A 288 -32.08 -25.26 -21.90
C LEU A 288 -30.71 -24.60 -22.12
N TYR A 289 -29.83 -24.63 -21.13
CA TYR A 289 -28.54 -23.96 -21.22
C TYR A 289 -27.63 -24.61 -22.27
N ARG A 290 -27.67 -25.95 -22.39
CA ARG A 290 -26.88 -26.72 -23.36
C ARG A 290 -27.32 -26.47 -24.81
N GLU A 291 -28.62 -26.29 -25.06
CA GLU A 291 -29.17 -26.06 -26.40
C GLU A 291 -28.99 -24.60 -26.88
N ILE A 292 -28.83 -23.63 -25.98
CA ILE A 292 -28.64 -22.22 -26.37
C ILE A 292 -27.18 -21.93 -26.76
N PRO A 293 -26.92 -21.42 -27.99
CA PRO A 293 -25.56 -21.09 -28.41
C PRO A 293 -24.90 -20.09 -27.46
N HIS A 294 -23.67 -20.36 -26.99
CA HIS A 294 -22.93 -19.46 -26.08
C HIS A 294 -22.71 -18.05 -26.63
N ARG A 295 -22.71 -17.88 -27.96
CA ARG A 295 -22.54 -16.58 -28.64
C ARG A 295 -23.86 -15.81 -28.83
N ALA A 296 -24.99 -16.35 -28.40
CA ALA A 296 -26.27 -15.66 -28.50
C ALA A 296 -26.23 -14.38 -27.64
N GLN A 297 -26.28 -13.23 -28.31
CA GLN A 297 -26.29 -11.92 -27.66
C GLN A 297 -27.73 -11.50 -27.34
N VAL A 298 -27.90 -10.91 -26.16
CA VAL A 298 -29.15 -10.33 -25.68
C VAL A 298 -28.86 -8.88 -25.33
N ALA A 299 -29.65 -7.95 -25.87
CA ALA A 299 -29.51 -6.54 -25.55
C ALA A 299 -29.90 -6.28 -24.09
N ASP A 300 -29.20 -5.37 -23.43
CA ASP A 300 -29.46 -5.02 -22.03
C ASP A 300 -30.91 -4.54 -21.82
N ARG A 301 -31.43 -3.77 -22.78
CA ARG A 301 -32.85 -3.40 -22.81
C ARG A 301 -33.69 -4.53 -23.40
N LEU A 302 -34.35 -5.28 -22.54
CA LEU A 302 -35.27 -6.34 -22.96
C LEU A 302 -36.48 -5.79 -23.71
N LYS A 303 -36.78 -6.39 -24.86
CA LYS A 303 -38.10 -6.29 -25.51
C LYS A 303 -39.09 -7.17 -24.74
N MET A 304 -40.21 -6.61 -24.30
CA MET A 304 -41.28 -7.41 -23.69
C MET A 304 -42.08 -8.10 -24.78
N THR A 305 -42.18 -9.42 -24.65
CA THR A 305 -42.91 -10.31 -25.55
C THR A 305 -44.13 -10.87 -24.85
N ASN A 306 -45.00 -11.56 -25.59
CA ASN A 306 -46.16 -12.22 -25.01
C ASN A 306 -45.78 -13.27 -23.96
N ILE A 307 -44.66 -13.99 -24.16
CA ILE A 307 -44.16 -14.97 -23.19
C ILE A 307 -43.73 -14.27 -21.90
N PHE A 308 -42.93 -13.19 -21.97
CA PHE A 308 -42.54 -12.42 -20.79
C PHE A 308 -43.71 -11.74 -20.06
N THR A 309 -44.81 -11.50 -20.75
CA THR A 309 -45.97 -10.81 -20.18
C THR A 309 -46.93 -11.80 -19.50
N ASN A 310 -47.19 -12.94 -20.15
CA ASN A 310 -48.26 -13.85 -19.74
C ASN A 310 -47.76 -15.07 -18.95
N ASP A 311 -46.50 -15.49 -19.13
CA ASP A 311 -45.93 -16.61 -18.37
C ASP A 311 -45.29 -16.10 -17.07
N ASP A 312 -45.74 -16.63 -15.93
CA ASP A 312 -45.33 -16.16 -14.61
C ASP A 312 -43.82 -16.32 -14.37
N ASN A 313 -43.25 -17.44 -14.80
CA ASN A 313 -41.84 -17.74 -14.58
C ASN A 313 -40.96 -16.83 -15.42
N TYR A 314 -41.27 -16.70 -16.72
CA TYR A 314 -40.54 -15.81 -17.61
C TYR A 314 -40.66 -14.33 -17.20
N ARG A 315 -41.83 -13.90 -16.70
CA ARG A 315 -42.03 -12.54 -16.19
C ARG A 315 -41.06 -12.23 -15.05
N HIS A 316 -40.87 -13.15 -14.10
CA HIS A 316 -39.91 -12.96 -13.01
C HIS A 316 -38.45 -13.05 -13.47
N VAL A 317 -38.13 -13.89 -14.46
CA VAL A 317 -36.81 -13.89 -15.12
C VAL A 317 -36.51 -12.53 -15.77
N ALA A 318 -37.48 -11.93 -16.46
CA ALA A 318 -37.34 -10.59 -17.03
C ALA A 318 -37.14 -9.51 -15.97
N LEU A 319 -37.82 -9.60 -14.81
CA LEU A 319 -37.60 -8.70 -13.69
C LEU A 319 -36.19 -8.83 -13.13
N LEU A 320 -35.70 -10.06 -12.93
CA LEU A 320 -34.36 -10.30 -12.43
C LEU A 320 -33.29 -9.79 -13.41
N TRP A 321 -33.46 -10.01 -14.72
CA TRP A 321 -32.58 -9.43 -15.75
C TRP A 321 -32.53 -7.90 -15.66
N ARG A 322 -33.69 -7.24 -15.52
CA ARG A 322 -33.74 -5.78 -15.39
C ARG A 322 -33.00 -5.29 -14.15
N GLU A 323 -33.09 -5.99 -13.02
CA GLU A 323 -32.36 -5.63 -11.81
C GLU A 323 -30.84 -5.83 -11.98
N CYS A 324 -30.41 -6.88 -12.68
CA CYS A 324 -29.00 -7.06 -13.08
C CYS A 324 -28.52 -5.89 -13.95
N VAL A 325 -29.24 -5.59 -15.02
CA VAL A 325 -28.90 -4.49 -15.94
C VAL A 325 -28.96 -3.13 -15.24
N LYS A 326 -29.91 -2.90 -14.35
CA LYS A 326 -29.98 -1.66 -13.56
C LYS A 326 -28.78 -1.51 -12.65
N THR A 327 -28.31 -2.62 -12.06
CA THR A 327 -27.10 -2.63 -11.23
C THR A 327 -25.86 -2.33 -12.08
N GLU A 328 -25.75 -2.90 -13.27
CA GLU A 328 -24.67 -2.64 -14.25
C GLU A 328 -24.74 -1.21 -14.84
N ALA A 329 -25.94 -0.68 -15.09
CA ALA A 329 -26.16 0.67 -15.61
C ALA A 329 -25.87 1.74 -14.54
N ASN A 330 -26.21 1.47 -13.27
CA ASN A 330 -25.77 2.30 -12.15
C ASN A 330 -24.25 2.31 -11.98
N GLN A 331 -23.53 1.32 -12.52
CA GLN A 331 -22.07 1.28 -12.61
C GLN A 331 -21.52 1.96 -13.87
N SER A 332 -22.34 2.24 -14.89
CA SER A 332 -21.94 2.93 -16.12
C SER A 332 -21.88 4.43 -15.89
N LEU A 333 -20.72 4.91 -15.45
CA LEU A 333 -20.48 6.30 -15.11
C LEU A 333 -20.44 7.20 -16.36
N SER A 334 -21.12 8.34 -16.32
CA SER A 334 -20.90 9.43 -17.29
C SER A 334 -19.45 9.93 -17.23
N ALA A 335 -18.97 10.64 -18.26
CA ALA A 335 -17.61 11.19 -18.27
C ALA A 335 -17.31 12.04 -17.01
N LYS A 336 -18.26 12.89 -16.60
CA LYS A 336 -18.18 13.70 -15.38
C LYS A 336 -18.15 12.84 -14.10
N GLN A 337 -19.00 11.82 -14.00
CA GLN A 337 -19.01 10.93 -12.84
C GLN A 337 -17.73 10.09 -12.77
N SER A 338 -17.21 9.59 -13.89
CA SER A 338 -15.94 8.86 -13.97
C SER A 338 -14.78 9.74 -13.52
N TYR A 339 -14.74 10.99 -14.01
CA TYR A 339 -13.76 11.98 -13.58
C TYR A 339 -13.79 12.18 -12.07
N GLN A 340 -14.96 12.51 -11.50
CA GLN A 340 -15.14 12.73 -10.07
C GLN A 340 -14.76 11.48 -9.25
N ASN A 341 -15.14 10.30 -9.72
CA ASN A 341 -14.87 9.03 -9.06
C ASN A 341 -13.36 8.72 -8.97
N TYR A 342 -12.59 9.00 -10.03
CA TYR A 342 -11.14 8.83 -10.02
C TYR A 342 -10.43 9.94 -9.23
N GLN A 343 -10.86 11.20 -9.34
CA GLN A 343 -10.31 12.28 -8.51
C GLN A 343 -10.51 11.97 -7.02
N GLN A 344 -11.72 11.57 -6.62
CA GLN A 344 -12.04 11.16 -5.26
C GLN A 344 -11.17 9.99 -4.83
N LEU A 345 -10.96 8.96 -5.67
CA LEU A 345 -10.09 7.84 -5.33
C LEU A 345 -8.66 8.30 -5.02
N CYS A 346 -8.07 9.15 -5.86
CA CYS A 346 -6.72 9.67 -5.64
C CYS A 346 -6.64 10.47 -4.34
N GLN A 347 -7.59 11.38 -4.12
CA GLN A 347 -7.63 12.22 -2.91
C GLN A 347 -7.86 11.40 -1.65
N SER A 348 -8.79 10.45 -1.66
CA SER A 348 -9.05 9.57 -0.52
C SER A 348 -7.87 8.64 -0.23
N PHE A 349 -7.11 8.22 -1.25
CA PHE A 349 -5.91 7.44 -1.04
C PHE A 349 -4.79 8.25 -0.37
N ASP A 350 -4.62 9.54 -0.73
CA ASP A 350 -3.71 10.44 0.00
C ASP A 350 -4.12 10.56 1.48
N ASN A 351 -5.43 10.73 1.75
CA ASN A 351 -5.96 10.81 3.12
C ASN A 351 -5.73 9.51 3.90
N PHE A 352 -5.99 8.35 3.28
CA PHE A 352 -5.72 7.05 3.88
C PHE A 352 -4.23 6.88 4.24
N CYS A 353 -3.33 7.27 3.34
CA CYS A 353 -1.90 7.26 3.64
C CYS A 353 -1.53 8.23 4.77
N GLY A 354 -2.12 9.43 4.79
CA GLY A 354 -2.04 10.39 5.90
C GLY A 354 -2.42 9.76 7.24
N LEU A 355 -3.52 9.02 7.27
CA LEU A 355 -4.02 8.31 8.46
C LEU A 355 -3.03 7.23 8.90
N LEU A 356 -2.53 6.41 7.96
CA LEU A 356 -1.50 5.40 8.25
C LEU A 356 -0.25 6.01 8.87
N MET A 357 0.25 7.14 8.34
CA MET A 357 1.42 7.81 8.91
C MET A 357 1.15 8.41 10.29
N THR A 358 -0.05 8.95 10.51
CA THR A 358 -0.45 9.50 11.81
C THR A 358 -0.42 8.40 12.88
N HIS A 359 -1.02 7.25 12.59
CA HIS A 359 -0.95 6.07 13.46
C HIS A 359 0.48 5.54 13.60
N ALA A 360 1.24 5.42 12.51
CA ALA A 360 2.62 4.96 12.52
C ALA A 360 3.51 5.84 13.42
N LEU A 361 3.44 7.17 13.29
CA LEU A 361 4.20 8.10 14.13
C LEU A 361 3.77 8.03 15.60
N LYS A 362 2.49 7.83 15.88
CA LYS A 362 1.99 7.58 17.24
C LYS A 362 2.58 6.29 17.82
N GLN A 363 2.66 5.21 17.04
CA GLN A 363 3.31 3.96 17.46
C GLN A 363 4.81 4.16 17.75
N LEU A 364 5.47 5.03 16.99
CA LEU A 364 6.86 5.46 17.23
C LEU A 364 7.00 6.50 18.36
N LYS A 365 5.92 6.77 19.10
CA LYS A 365 5.85 7.71 20.25
C LYS A 365 6.11 9.18 19.90
N PHE A 366 5.96 9.57 18.63
CA PHE A 366 5.96 10.97 18.24
C PHE A 366 4.62 11.61 18.60
N VAL A 367 4.68 12.83 19.14
CA VAL A 367 3.51 13.65 19.46
C VAL A 367 3.70 15.06 18.93
N PRO A 368 2.62 15.75 18.52
CA PRO A 368 2.72 17.14 18.13
C PRO A 368 3.08 18.03 19.33
N ASN A 369 3.92 19.04 19.11
CA ASN A 369 4.28 20.01 20.15
C ASN A 369 3.24 21.13 20.33
N ALA A 370 2.26 21.23 19.42
CA ALA A 370 1.18 22.20 19.43
C ALA A 370 -0.09 21.59 18.80
N PRO A 371 -1.29 22.12 19.07
CA PRO A 371 -2.48 21.72 18.35
C PRO A 371 -2.36 22.14 16.87
N TYR A 372 -2.31 21.17 15.96
CA TYR A 372 -2.24 21.38 14.53
C TYR A 372 -3.52 20.94 13.85
N SER A 373 -3.89 21.65 12.77
CA SER A 373 -4.90 21.14 11.84
C SER A 373 -4.26 20.24 10.79
N LEU A 374 -4.72 19.00 10.68
CA LEU A 374 -4.17 18.00 9.77
C LEU A 374 -4.92 18.03 8.44
N GLN A 375 -4.32 18.68 7.45
CA GLN A 375 -4.88 18.86 6.09
C GLN A 375 -3.77 19.01 5.05
N LYS A 376 -4.10 18.86 3.77
CA LYS A 376 -3.14 19.13 2.68
C LYS A 376 -2.58 20.56 2.79
N GLY A 377 -1.26 20.68 2.65
CA GLY A 377 -0.52 21.93 2.81
C GLY A 377 -0.04 22.22 4.23
N CYS A 378 -0.33 21.38 5.22
CA CYS A 378 0.10 21.60 6.59
C CYS A 378 1.56 21.17 6.85
N GLN A 379 2.15 21.74 7.91
CA GLN A 379 3.41 21.32 8.49
C GLN A 379 3.22 21.08 9.98
N LEU A 380 3.56 19.87 10.44
CA LEU A 380 3.46 19.48 11.84
C LEU A 380 4.86 19.27 12.41
N GLN A 381 5.13 19.95 13.52
CA GLN A 381 6.34 19.69 14.30
C GLN A 381 6.01 18.61 15.34
N LEU A 382 6.71 17.49 15.24
CA LEU A 382 6.52 16.33 16.09
C LEU A 382 7.78 16.12 16.93
N VAL A 383 7.58 15.79 18.20
CA VAL A 383 8.67 15.61 19.16
C VAL A 383 8.61 14.19 19.71
N GLN A 384 9.78 13.58 19.81
CA GLN A 384 9.97 12.34 20.56
C GLN A 384 11.28 12.49 21.37
N PRO A 385 11.28 12.21 22.69
CA PRO A 385 12.42 12.53 23.56
C PRO A 385 13.78 11.92 23.17
N GLN A 386 13.80 10.79 22.46
CA GLN A 386 14.99 10.01 22.07
C GLN A 386 15.45 10.31 20.63
N GLU A 387 14.52 10.61 19.71
CA GLU A 387 14.77 10.86 18.28
C GLU A 387 14.80 12.37 17.97
N GLY A 388 14.41 13.21 18.93
CA GLY A 388 14.38 14.65 18.82
C GLY A 388 13.13 15.16 18.11
N THR A 389 13.28 16.30 17.43
CA THR A 389 12.19 16.96 16.72
C THR A 389 12.26 16.69 15.23
N ILE A 390 11.12 16.35 14.64
CA ILE A 390 10.94 16.19 13.19
C ILE A 390 9.80 17.10 12.72
N MET A 391 9.82 17.42 11.44
CA MET A 391 8.76 18.14 10.76
C MET A 391 8.15 17.25 9.68
N LEU A 392 6.87 16.91 9.84
CA LEU A 392 6.06 16.25 8.82
C LEU A 392 5.38 17.33 7.98
N THR A 393 5.68 17.40 6.68
CA THR A 393 4.99 18.28 5.75
C THR A 393 4.05 17.45 4.88
N TRP A 394 2.77 17.80 4.85
CA TRP A 394 1.81 17.30 3.87
C TRP A 394 1.70 18.31 2.73
N ALA A 395 2.26 17.99 1.57
CA ALA A 395 2.26 18.90 0.43
C ALA A 395 0.89 19.02 -0.24
N GLN A 396 0.70 20.10 -1.01
CA GLN A 396 -0.53 20.34 -1.77
C GLN A 396 -0.77 19.27 -2.85
N ASP A 397 0.30 18.68 -3.38
CA ASP A 397 0.21 17.56 -4.33
C ASP A 397 -0.12 16.22 -3.66
N GLY A 398 -0.32 16.19 -2.34
CA GLY A 398 -0.66 14.99 -1.58
C GLY A 398 0.52 14.10 -1.20
N THR A 399 1.76 14.50 -1.53
CA THR A 399 2.98 13.84 -1.03
C THR A 399 3.31 14.27 0.39
N PHE A 400 4.18 13.51 1.05
CA PHE A 400 4.63 13.81 2.41
C PHE A 400 6.14 13.83 2.50
N THR A 401 6.68 14.73 3.32
CA THR A 401 8.11 14.74 3.61
C THR A 401 8.35 14.77 5.12
N LEU A 402 9.33 13.97 5.56
CA LEU A 402 9.89 14.07 6.90
C LEU A 402 11.20 14.86 6.83
N THR A 403 11.29 15.90 7.65
CA THR A 403 12.47 16.75 7.77
C THR A 403 13.02 16.68 9.19
N GLN A 404 14.33 16.53 9.33
CA GLN A 404 15.04 16.59 10.61
C GLN A 404 16.26 17.48 10.44
N GLN A 405 16.48 18.45 11.34
CA GLN A 405 17.58 19.43 11.24
C GLN A 405 17.64 20.13 9.88
N ASN A 406 16.49 20.59 9.36
CA ASN A 406 16.33 21.24 8.05
C ASN A 406 16.76 20.40 6.83
N LYS A 407 16.92 19.09 6.99
CA LYS A 407 17.20 18.16 5.88
C LYS A 407 16.05 17.19 5.72
N ILE A 408 15.58 17.01 4.49
CA ILE A 408 14.58 15.99 4.18
C ILE A 408 15.25 14.62 4.33
N ILE A 409 14.71 13.79 5.20
CA ILE A 409 15.22 12.45 5.50
C ILE A 409 14.39 11.36 4.80
N LEU A 410 13.13 11.64 4.48
CA LEU A 410 12.23 10.72 3.78
C LEU A 410 11.19 11.49 2.96
N HIS A 411 10.99 11.08 1.72
CA HIS A 411 9.87 11.48 0.87
C HIS A 411 8.87 10.31 0.76
N ILE A 412 7.58 10.54 0.89
CA ILE A 412 6.54 9.51 0.85
C ILE A 412 5.50 9.90 -0.20
N VAL A 413 5.23 9.00 -1.15
CA VAL A 413 4.40 9.26 -2.33
C VAL A 413 3.26 8.24 -2.38
N PRO A 414 2.02 8.64 -2.04
CA PRO A 414 0.84 7.81 -2.27
C PRO A 414 0.54 7.66 -3.76
N ILE A 415 0.49 6.43 -4.27
CA ILE A 415 0.13 6.11 -5.65
C ILE A 415 -1.09 5.16 -5.64
N PRO A 416 -2.29 5.60 -6.07
CA PRO A 416 -3.51 4.78 -6.06
C PRO A 416 -3.53 3.68 -7.15
N ALA A 417 -2.48 3.56 -7.95
CA ALA A 417 -2.33 2.48 -8.93
C ALA A 417 -2.01 1.14 -8.25
N MET A 418 -2.60 0.06 -8.75
CA MET A 418 -2.16 -1.29 -8.37
C MET A 418 -0.83 -1.62 -9.05
N LEU A 419 0.26 -1.49 -8.31
CA LEU A 419 1.61 -1.72 -8.84
C LEU A 419 2.00 -3.20 -8.80
N ALA A 420 1.52 -3.96 -7.81
CA ALA A 420 1.82 -5.38 -7.60
C ALA A 420 1.46 -6.34 -8.74
N THR A 421 0.46 -5.99 -9.54
CA THR A 421 0.00 -6.83 -10.64
C THR A 421 1.01 -6.78 -11.77
N ALA A 422 1.68 -7.90 -12.06
CA ALA A 422 2.71 -8.09 -13.10
C ALA A 422 2.96 -6.84 -13.97
N PRO A 423 3.70 -5.83 -13.46
CA PRO A 423 3.91 -4.61 -14.21
C PRO A 423 4.89 -4.93 -15.33
N PRO A 424 4.69 -4.38 -16.53
CA PRO A 424 5.78 -4.29 -17.49
C PRO A 424 7.05 -3.78 -16.83
N GLN A 425 8.19 -4.44 -17.10
CA GLN A 425 9.51 -4.07 -16.56
C GLN A 425 9.79 -2.56 -16.72
N GLN A 426 9.33 -1.99 -17.85
CA GLN A 426 9.43 -0.57 -18.16
C GLN A 426 8.74 0.36 -17.14
N TYR A 427 7.66 -0.05 -16.48
CA TYR A 427 7.06 0.75 -15.39
C TYR A 427 7.98 0.80 -14.17
N LEU A 428 8.59 -0.33 -13.83
CA LEU A 428 9.53 -0.40 -12.72
C LEU A 428 10.76 0.45 -13.01
N ASP A 429 11.29 0.36 -14.23
CA ASP A 429 12.42 1.17 -14.69
C ASP A 429 12.07 2.67 -14.66
N ASN A 430 10.85 3.05 -15.05
CA ASN A 430 10.37 4.44 -14.98
C ASN A 430 10.27 4.94 -13.52
N LEU A 431 9.75 4.12 -12.61
CA LEU A 431 9.69 4.44 -11.17
C LEU A 431 11.10 4.60 -10.59
N LEU A 432 11.99 3.66 -10.90
CA LEU A 432 13.37 3.68 -10.44
C LEU A 432 14.12 4.89 -11.01
N ALA A 433 13.96 5.22 -12.29
CA ALA A 433 14.56 6.40 -12.90
C ALA A 433 14.05 7.70 -12.28
N ALA A 434 12.73 7.80 -12.06
CA ALA A 434 12.13 8.97 -11.41
C ALA A 434 12.62 9.14 -9.96
N ALA A 435 12.79 8.03 -9.22
CA ALA A 435 13.31 8.03 -7.87
C ALA A 435 14.84 8.24 -7.79
N ALA A 436 15.61 7.75 -8.77
CA ALA A 436 17.07 7.85 -8.80
C ALA A 436 17.57 9.29 -8.98
N ASN A 437 16.75 10.17 -9.56
CA ASN A 437 17.02 11.61 -9.63
C ASN A 437 16.92 12.29 -8.25
N GLY A 438 16.40 11.62 -7.22
CA GLY A 438 16.29 12.12 -5.86
C GLY A 438 17.52 11.78 -5.01
N THR A 439 18.05 12.76 -4.26
CA THR A 439 19.10 12.52 -3.27
C THR A 439 18.56 11.86 -1.98
N VAL A 440 17.25 11.91 -1.78
CA VAL A 440 16.51 11.55 -0.56
C VAL A 440 15.84 10.18 -0.71
N PRO A 441 15.85 9.32 0.32
CA PRO A 441 15.04 8.10 0.35
C PRO A 441 13.56 8.40 0.05
N THR A 442 12.94 7.60 -0.80
CA THR A 442 11.55 7.75 -1.24
C THR A 442 10.77 6.46 -0.96
N LEU A 443 9.62 6.58 -0.30
CA LEU A 443 8.68 5.49 -0.02
C LEU A 443 7.41 5.67 -0.87
N ILE A 444 7.13 4.74 -1.75
CA ILE A 444 5.87 4.67 -2.48
C ILE A 444 4.90 3.81 -1.68
N LEU A 445 3.73 4.36 -1.37
CA LEU A 445 2.61 3.59 -0.81
C LEU A 445 1.62 3.31 -1.93
N TYR A 446 1.19 2.07 -2.11
CA TYR A 446 0.23 1.71 -3.17
C TYR A 446 -0.81 0.70 -2.70
N PRO A 447 -2.04 0.71 -3.24
CA PRO A 447 -3.10 -0.19 -2.78
C PRO A 447 -2.87 -1.63 -3.26
N ALA A 448 -3.08 -2.59 -2.36
CA ALA A 448 -3.10 -4.01 -2.66
C ALA A 448 -4.27 -4.71 -1.94
N PRO A 449 -4.88 -5.77 -2.50
CA PRO A 449 -5.91 -6.56 -1.82
C PRO A 449 -5.37 -7.29 -0.59
N SER A 450 -4.09 -7.67 -0.60
CA SER A 450 -3.36 -8.30 0.50
C SER A 450 -1.88 -8.01 0.34
N THR A 451 -1.14 -7.79 1.44
CA THR A 451 0.29 -7.49 1.42
C THR A 451 1.18 -8.74 1.27
N ASP A 452 0.65 -9.93 1.60
CA ASP A 452 1.42 -11.18 1.75
C ASP A 452 1.89 -11.87 0.46
N ASN A 453 1.51 -11.43 -0.75
CA ASN A 453 1.91 -12.10 -2.00
C ASN A 453 2.05 -11.14 -3.20
N GLN A 454 2.17 -9.85 -2.93
CA GLN A 454 2.04 -8.80 -3.95
C GLN A 454 3.22 -7.83 -3.97
N ARG A 455 4.32 -8.17 -3.31
CA ARG A 455 5.54 -7.36 -3.38
C ARG A 455 6.28 -7.64 -4.69
N LEU A 456 6.58 -6.58 -5.43
CA LEU A 456 7.13 -6.63 -6.77
C LEU A 456 8.54 -7.21 -6.86
N ASP A 457 9.40 -6.77 -5.94
CA ASP A 457 10.79 -7.20 -5.85
C ASP A 457 11.17 -7.16 -4.36
N LYS A 458 11.81 -8.22 -3.85
CA LYS A 458 12.30 -8.30 -2.48
C LYS A 458 13.14 -7.06 -2.12
N ARG A 459 13.89 -6.52 -3.08
CA ARG A 459 14.79 -5.36 -2.92
C ARG A 459 14.06 -4.02 -2.79
N LEU A 460 12.78 -3.97 -3.10
CA LEU A 460 11.95 -2.76 -3.08
C LEU A 460 10.86 -2.83 -2.03
N CYS A 461 10.73 -3.93 -1.28
CA CYS A 461 9.65 -4.11 -0.31
C CYS A 461 9.63 -3.07 0.82
N THR A 462 10.77 -2.47 1.13
CA THR A 462 10.95 -1.51 2.22
C THR A 462 12.11 -0.58 1.88
N ILE A 463 12.26 0.52 2.63
CA ILE A 463 13.48 1.33 2.58
C ILE A 463 14.52 0.68 3.50
N GLY A 464 15.66 0.29 2.95
CA GLY A 464 16.85 -0.18 3.69
C GLY A 464 16.77 -1.61 4.26
N ASN A 465 15.68 -2.00 4.93
CA ASN A 465 15.65 -3.29 5.66
C ASN A 465 15.72 -4.52 4.74
N GLU A 466 15.28 -4.38 3.48
CA GLU A 466 15.11 -5.48 2.52
C GLU A 466 15.84 -5.23 1.18
N GLY A 467 16.59 -4.13 1.03
CA GLY A 467 17.31 -3.84 -0.22
C GLY A 467 18.17 -2.57 -0.28
N PHE A 468 18.96 -2.47 -1.34
CA PHE A 468 20.07 -1.50 -1.53
C PHE A 468 19.66 -0.16 -2.12
N THR A 469 18.37 0.08 -2.28
CA THR A 469 17.89 1.23 -3.03
C THR A 469 17.33 2.28 -2.08
N LYS A 470 17.47 3.54 -2.49
CA LYS A 470 16.78 4.66 -1.83
C LYS A 470 15.27 4.65 -2.09
N LEU A 471 14.73 3.67 -2.83
CA LEU A 471 13.32 3.55 -3.16
C LEU A 471 12.69 2.35 -2.43
N GLY A 472 11.73 2.62 -1.55
CA GLY A 472 10.84 1.60 -1.00
C GLY A 472 9.47 1.65 -1.70
N MET A 473 8.84 0.50 -1.86
CA MET A 473 7.51 0.33 -2.43
C MET A 473 6.71 -0.59 -1.50
N LEU A 474 5.80 -0.01 -0.74
CA LEU A 474 5.05 -0.72 0.27
C LEU A 474 3.56 -0.85 -0.13
N PRO A 475 3.04 -2.08 -0.26
CA PRO A 475 1.61 -2.29 -0.44
C PRO A 475 0.89 -1.94 0.87
N VAL A 476 -0.23 -1.23 0.76
CA VAL A 476 -1.10 -0.88 1.89
C VAL A 476 -2.55 -1.20 1.57
N SER A 477 -3.32 -1.59 2.60
CA SER A 477 -4.73 -1.95 2.44
C SER A 477 -5.52 -1.69 3.71
N PRO A 478 -6.75 -1.16 3.62
CA PRO A 478 -7.68 -1.16 4.75
C PRO A 478 -8.08 -2.57 5.20
N PHE A 479 -7.80 -3.61 4.39
CA PHE A 479 -8.07 -5.01 4.69
C PHE A 479 -6.83 -5.77 5.22
N ASP A 480 -5.72 -5.07 5.42
CA ASP A 480 -4.49 -5.64 5.96
C ASP A 480 -4.12 -4.97 7.29
N ILE A 481 -4.14 -5.76 8.36
CA ILE A 481 -3.84 -5.28 9.71
C ILE A 481 -2.37 -4.87 9.89
N HIS A 482 -1.48 -5.27 8.98
CA HIS A 482 -0.05 -4.98 9.04
C HIS A 482 0.37 -3.72 8.28
N SER A 483 -0.57 -3.04 7.60
CA SER A 483 -0.25 -1.85 6.80
C SER A 483 0.34 -0.71 7.65
N THR A 484 -0.22 -0.44 8.83
CA THR A 484 0.33 0.57 9.77
C THR A 484 1.71 0.18 10.28
N GLU A 485 1.92 -1.09 10.64
CA GLU A 485 3.19 -1.60 11.15
C GLU A 485 4.30 -1.51 10.10
N SER A 486 3.96 -1.82 8.85
CA SER A 486 4.89 -1.76 7.73
C SER A 486 5.32 -0.33 7.42
N VAL A 487 4.38 0.63 7.47
CA VAL A 487 4.67 2.07 7.34
C VAL A 487 5.53 2.55 8.51
N ALA A 488 5.17 2.18 9.74
CA ALA A 488 5.92 2.52 10.95
C ALA A 488 7.34 1.97 10.93
N ARG A 489 7.54 0.75 10.42
CA ARG A 489 8.86 0.14 10.24
C ARG A 489 9.73 0.93 9.26
N ALA A 490 9.17 1.31 8.10
CA ALA A 490 9.87 2.12 7.12
C ALA A 490 10.26 3.50 7.68
N MET A 491 9.38 4.14 8.46
CA MET A 491 9.68 5.40 9.13
C MET A 491 10.73 5.23 10.23
N ARG A 492 10.64 4.18 11.05
CA ARG A 492 11.61 3.88 12.09
C ARG A 492 13.00 3.67 11.52
N TRP A 493 13.12 3.03 10.36
CA TRP A 493 14.41 2.90 9.68
C TRP A 493 15.07 4.24 9.45
N VAL A 494 14.37 5.22 8.88
CA VAL A 494 14.97 6.53 8.61
C VAL A 494 15.25 7.32 9.89
N LEU A 495 14.37 7.21 10.90
CA LEU A 495 14.45 7.99 12.14
C LEU A 495 15.51 7.44 13.10
N THR A 496 15.42 6.16 13.46
CA THR A 496 16.25 5.53 14.50
C THR A 496 17.62 5.10 13.98
N SER A 497 17.74 4.67 12.72
CA SER A 497 19.02 4.19 12.18
C SER A 497 20.11 5.25 12.23
N LYS A 498 19.78 6.51 11.91
CA LYS A 498 20.73 7.63 11.95
C LYS A 498 21.32 7.80 13.34
N ARG A 499 20.50 7.67 14.38
CA ARG A 499 20.94 7.76 15.78
C ARG A 499 21.93 6.65 16.12
N PHE A 500 21.68 5.41 15.69
CA PHE A 500 22.59 4.28 15.95
C PHE A 500 23.89 4.39 15.14
N LEU A 501 23.80 4.79 13.87
CA LEU A 501 24.95 4.91 12.97
C LEU A 501 25.85 6.12 13.28
N ASN A 502 25.38 7.09 14.07
CA ASN A 502 26.21 8.18 14.57
C ASN A 502 27.18 7.77 15.69
N TYR A 503 27.06 6.54 16.22
CA TYR A 503 28.00 6.00 17.18
C TYR A 503 29.31 5.53 16.51
N PRO A 504 30.50 5.77 17.12
CA PRO A 504 30.71 6.61 18.29
C PRO A 504 30.68 8.11 17.90
N PRO A 505 30.19 8.99 18.79
CA PRO A 505 30.35 10.43 18.63
C PRO A 505 31.81 10.82 18.41
N LYS A 506 32.08 11.74 17.46
CA LYS A 506 33.43 12.15 17.06
C LYS A 506 33.59 13.66 17.19
N ILE A 507 34.69 14.08 17.80
CA ILE A 507 35.08 15.48 17.94
C ILE A 507 36.42 15.65 17.25
N ASN A 508 36.52 16.55 16.27
CA ASN A 508 37.79 16.79 15.60
C ASN A 508 38.77 17.51 16.55
N LEU A 509 40.02 17.05 16.56
CA LEU A 509 41.12 17.62 17.32
C LEU A 509 42.09 18.34 16.37
N THR A 510 42.63 19.49 16.79
CA THR A 510 43.79 20.13 16.16
C THR A 510 45.07 19.64 16.82
N THR A 511 46.23 19.74 16.16
CA THR A 511 47.53 19.20 16.63
C THR A 511 48.03 19.74 17.98
N LEU A 512 47.51 20.89 18.44
CA LEU A 512 47.74 21.46 19.78
C LEU A 512 46.81 20.86 20.88
N ASP A 513 45.78 20.13 20.45
CA ASP A 513 44.97 19.09 21.09
C ASP A 513 45.43 18.33 22.34
N THR A 514 46.44 17.50 22.11
CA THR A 514 46.48 16.14 22.67
C THR A 514 47.03 16.07 24.08
N LEU A 515 47.52 17.19 24.62
CA LEU A 515 48.13 17.29 25.95
C LEU A 515 47.12 17.61 27.08
N ASP A 516 45.92 18.12 26.75
CA ASP A 516 44.91 18.57 27.73
C ASP A 516 43.84 17.50 28.07
N TRP A 517 43.78 16.40 27.34
CA TRP A 517 42.78 15.34 27.52
C TRP A 517 43.43 14.14 28.23
N GLN A 518 42.84 13.66 29.33
CA GLN A 518 43.41 12.56 30.11
C GLN A 518 43.54 11.28 29.25
N PRO A 519 44.77 10.79 28.98
CA PRO A 519 45.00 9.73 27.99
C PRO A 519 44.55 8.32 28.43
N ASN A 520 44.10 8.14 29.67
CA ASN A 520 43.78 6.82 30.25
C ASN A 520 42.28 6.60 30.57
N ALA A 521 41.38 7.42 30.03
CA ALA A 521 39.95 7.26 30.25
C ALA A 521 39.38 6.11 29.39
N SER A 522 38.86 5.04 30.01
CA SER A 522 38.31 3.88 29.29
C SER A 522 37.05 4.20 28.46
N TRP A 523 36.40 5.32 28.76
CA TRP A 523 35.22 5.84 28.07
C TRP A 523 35.55 6.78 26.89
N LEU A 524 36.83 7.16 26.71
CA LEU A 524 37.31 7.99 25.61
C LEU A 524 38.37 7.27 24.79
N LYS A 525 38.36 7.53 23.47
CA LYS A 525 39.45 7.12 22.57
C LYS A 525 40.00 8.35 21.86
N ILE A 526 41.24 8.69 22.19
CA ILE A 526 41.96 9.83 21.61
C ILE A 526 42.78 9.33 20.42
N LEU A 527 42.50 9.88 19.25
CA LEU A 527 43.24 9.66 18.00
C LEU A 527 43.92 10.97 17.59
N PRO A 528 44.94 10.95 16.70
CA PRO A 528 45.72 12.15 16.35
C PRO A 528 44.90 13.34 15.84
N THR A 529 43.75 13.09 15.21
CA THR A 529 42.90 14.11 14.59
C THR A 529 41.48 14.14 15.14
N GLN A 530 41.14 13.26 16.09
CA GLN A 530 39.78 13.16 16.62
C GLN A 530 39.74 12.51 18.00
N LEU A 531 38.74 12.88 18.79
CA LEU A 531 38.34 12.25 20.04
C LEU A 531 37.02 11.53 19.82
N GLN A 532 36.91 10.29 20.32
CA GLN A 532 35.70 9.48 20.25
C GLN A 532 35.19 9.16 21.64
N VAL A 533 33.88 9.33 21.85
CA VAL A 533 33.21 8.95 23.10
C VAL A 533 32.69 7.53 22.96
N LEU A 534 33.22 6.58 23.73
CA LEU A 534 32.86 5.17 23.65
C LEU A 534 31.68 4.83 24.56
N ARG A 535 31.67 5.34 25.80
CA ARG A 535 30.55 5.20 26.73
C ARG A 535 30.42 6.47 27.55
N LEU A 536 29.33 6.59 28.31
CA LEU A 536 29.27 7.61 29.35
C LEU A 536 30.26 7.26 30.47
N PRO A 537 30.94 8.26 31.05
CA PRO A 537 31.74 8.05 32.24
C PRO A 537 30.84 7.61 33.41
N ASP A 538 31.39 6.77 34.29
CA ASP A 538 30.72 6.50 35.56
C ASP A 538 30.80 7.72 36.51
N ALA A 539 30.20 7.59 37.70
CA ALA A 539 30.14 8.71 38.65
C ALA A 539 31.54 9.19 39.09
N ASP A 540 32.49 8.27 39.24
CA ASP A 540 33.85 8.58 39.69
C ASP A 540 34.67 9.21 38.55
N GLU A 541 34.60 8.63 37.35
CA GLU A 541 35.21 9.15 36.13
C GLU A 541 34.66 10.54 35.79
N ALA A 542 33.35 10.76 35.94
CA ALA A 542 32.70 12.05 35.70
C ALA A 542 33.15 13.10 36.73
N ALA A 543 33.24 12.72 38.01
CA ALA A 543 33.74 13.59 39.07
C ALA A 543 35.21 13.95 38.87
N GLN A 544 36.04 13.00 38.42
CA GLN A 544 37.45 13.22 38.15
C GLN A 544 37.69 14.09 36.92
N PHE A 545 36.90 13.90 35.86
CA PHE A 545 37.04 14.66 34.62
C PHE A 545 36.49 16.10 34.75
N ASN A 546 35.46 16.29 35.58
CA ASN A 546 34.89 17.58 35.98
C ASN A 546 34.67 18.58 34.82
N LEU A 547 34.01 18.10 33.76
CA LEU A 547 33.82 18.84 32.51
C LEU A 547 33.11 20.19 32.71
N GLU A 548 32.06 20.20 33.54
CA GLU A 548 31.25 21.39 33.80
C GLU A 548 32.09 22.52 34.42
N ASN A 549 32.86 22.21 35.48
CA ASN A 549 33.72 23.20 36.12
C ASN A 549 34.82 23.67 35.17
N THR A 550 35.41 22.75 34.40
CA THR A 550 36.45 23.11 33.42
C THR A 550 35.93 24.08 32.36
N ILE A 551 34.70 23.89 31.86
CA ILE A 551 34.05 24.83 30.93
C ILE A 551 33.85 26.19 31.60
N ASN A 552 33.38 26.21 32.85
CA ASN A 552 33.14 27.45 33.59
C ASN A 552 34.43 28.23 33.85
N GLU A 553 35.50 27.57 34.29
CA GLU A 553 36.82 28.16 34.52
C GLU A 553 37.42 28.75 33.24
N LEU A 554 37.36 28.02 32.13
CA LEU A 554 37.82 28.52 30.83
C LEU A 554 37.00 29.72 30.35
N THR A 555 35.68 29.69 30.55
CA THR A 555 34.77 30.79 30.20
C THR A 555 35.06 32.03 31.03
N GLN A 556 35.35 31.88 32.32
CA GLN A 556 35.77 32.98 33.17
C GLN A 556 37.09 33.60 32.67
N SER A 557 38.10 32.77 32.41
CA SER A 557 39.39 33.22 31.87
C SER A 557 39.25 33.94 30.52
N TYR A 558 38.38 33.44 29.63
CA TYR A 558 38.05 34.10 28.37
C TYR A 558 37.46 35.50 28.60
N ASN A 559 36.49 35.63 29.50
CA ASN A 559 35.84 36.90 29.81
C ASN A 559 36.83 37.92 30.40
N GLU A 560 37.70 37.49 31.31
CA GLU A 560 38.76 38.34 31.90
C GLU A 560 39.72 38.86 30.83
N LYS A 561 40.17 37.99 29.92
CA LYS A 561 41.07 38.34 28.80
C LYS A 561 40.37 39.24 27.78
N GLN A 562 39.08 39.04 27.55
CA GLN A 562 38.29 39.88 26.66
C GLN A 562 38.13 41.30 27.22
N GLN A 563 37.91 41.43 28.53
CA GLN A 563 37.89 42.73 29.21
C GLN A 563 39.25 43.43 29.14
N GLN A 564 40.34 42.73 29.42
CA GLN A 564 41.71 43.26 29.25
C GLN A 564 41.94 43.74 27.81
N ARG A 565 41.42 43.01 26.83
CA ARG A 565 41.56 43.35 25.43
C ARG A 565 40.79 44.62 25.03
N GLN A 566 39.62 44.84 25.62
CA GLN A 566 38.78 46.02 25.40
C GLN A 566 39.34 47.29 26.05
N GLN A 567 40.08 47.15 27.16
CA GLN A 567 40.71 48.27 27.87
C GLN A 567 41.95 48.85 27.16
N ILE A 568 42.49 48.16 26.15
CA ILE A 568 43.68 48.60 25.39
C ILE A 568 43.27 49.59 24.28
N SER A 569 43.81 50.81 24.32
CA SER A 569 43.61 51.85 23.32
C SER A 569 44.15 51.46 21.92
N HIS A 570 43.59 52.04 20.85
CA HIS A 570 44.08 51.82 19.48
C HIS A 570 45.54 52.25 19.26
N GLN A 571 46.07 53.15 20.10
CA GLN A 571 47.47 53.62 20.04
C GLN A 571 48.44 52.73 20.84
N ASP A 572 47.94 51.81 21.67
CA ASP A 572 48.77 50.99 22.55
C ASP A 572 49.17 49.64 21.93
N ASN A 573 50.48 49.39 21.99
CA ASN A 573 51.21 48.12 21.91
C ASN A 573 50.56 47.00 21.06
N HIS A 574 50.68 47.12 19.73
CA HIS A 574 50.22 46.13 18.73
C HIS A 574 50.57 44.67 19.09
N ARG A 575 51.74 44.43 19.72
CA ARG A 575 52.19 43.09 20.15
C ARG A 575 51.30 42.49 21.25
N LEU A 576 50.90 43.29 22.24
CA LEU A 576 50.04 42.83 23.34
C LEU A 576 48.63 42.48 22.82
N ARG A 577 48.11 43.29 21.89
CA ARG A 577 46.86 43.05 21.17
C ARG A 577 46.91 41.74 20.38
N ALA A 578 47.98 41.49 19.63
CA ALA A 578 48.16 40.24 18.89
C ALA A 578 48.20 39.02 19.84
N ARG A 579 48.95 39.12 20.95
CA ARG A 579 49.02 38.06 21.96
C ARG A 579 47.67 37.76 22.62
N LEU A 580 46.95 38.78 23.10
CA LEU A 580 45.63 38.58 23.71
C LEU A 580 44.62 38.03 22.72
N ASN A 581 44.66 38.46 21.45
CA ASN A 581 43.83 37.86 20.41
C ASN A 581 44.16 36.38 20.22
N GLN A 582 45.44 35.99 20.22
CA GLN A 582 45.85 34.59 20.14
C GLN A 582 45.35 33.79 21.35
N GLU A 583 45.55 34.28 22.57
CA GLU A 583 45.06 33.65 23.81
C GLU A 583 43.53 33.51 23.81
N LEU A 584 42.79 34.50 23.32
CA LEU A 584 41.33 34.45 23.18
C LEU A 584 40.89 33.40 22.16
N THR A 585 41.58 33.28 21.03
CA THR A 585 41.31 32.23 20.02
C THR A 585 41.56 30.85 20.62
N GLU A 586 42.67 30.64 21.32
CA GLU A 586 43.00 29.38 21.98
C GLU A 586 41.96 29.00 23.05
N LEU A 587 41.54 29.95 23.89
CA LEU A 587 40.50 29.74 24.89
C LEU A 587 39.14 29.43 24.25
N ALA A 588 38.76 30.17 23.21
CA ALA A 588 37.50 29.94 22.49
C ALA A 588 37.45 28.52 21.90
N GLU A 589 38.53 28.06 21.27
CA GLU A 589 38.62 26.69 20.75
C GLU A 589 38.51 25.64 21.86
N LYS A 590 39.16 25.86 23.01
CA LYS A 590 39.07 24.95 24.17
C LYS A 590 37.67 24.86 24.75
N ILE A 591 36.95 25.99 24.84
CA ILE A 591 35.56 26.05 25.30
C ILE A 591 34.64 25.34 24.29
N GLU A 592 34.80 25.63 22.99
CA GLU A 592 34.01 25.02 21.93
C GLU A 592 34.11 23.49 21.96
N LYS A 593 35.33 22.94 22.03
CA LYS A 593 35.56 21.49 22.02
C LYS A 593 34.99 20.79 23.27
N ARG A 594 35.11 21.40 24.45
CA ARG A 594 34.53 20.85 25.71
C ARG A 594 33.01 20.95 25.73
N THR A 595 32.46 22.05 25.24
CA THR A 595 31.01 22.21 25.04
C THR A 595 30.49 21.20 24.03
N ARG A 596 31.25 20.94 22.96
CA ARG A 596 30.97 19.89 22.00
C ARG A 596 30.98 18.51 22.66
N LEU A 597 31.98 18.20 23.50
CA LEU A 597 32.01 16.94 24.24
C LEU A 597 30.77 16.77 25.11
N LYS A 598 30.37 17.80 25.86
CA LYS A 598 29.14 17.79 26.65
C LYS A 598 27.91 17.47 25.78
N SER A 599 27.81 18.08 24.60
CA SER A 599 26.71 17.82 23.66
C SER A 599 26.73 16.40 23.10
N GLU A 600 27.90 15.87 22.75
CA GLU A 600 28.05 14.49 22.21
C GLU A 600 27.76 13.43 23.28
N MET A 601 28.12 13.69 24.55
CA MET A 601 27.73 12.84 25.68
C MET A 601 26.20 12.82 25.86
N ALA A 602 25.52 13.95 25.71
CA ALA A 602 24.06 13.99 25.76
C ALA A 602 23.40 13.23 24.59
N GLU A 603 24.01 13.21 23.40
CA GLU A 603 23.55 12.36 22.28
C GLU A 603 23.76 10.87 22.59
N LEU A 604 24.90 10.50 23.22
CA LEU A 604 25.19 9.13 23.63
C LEU A 604 24.22 8.63 24.71
N GLU A 605 23.81 9.50 25.64
CA GLU A 605 22.80 9.19 26.66
C GLU A 605 21.47 8.76 26.03
N ARG A 606 21.11 9.29 24.85
CA ARG A 606 19.91 8.84 24.13
C ARG A 606 20.00 7.39 23.67
N LEU A 607 21.19 6.82 23.46
CA LEU A 607 21.37 5.41 23.11
C LEU A 607 21.06 4.47 24.28
N LEU A 608 21.10 4.99 25.52
CA LEU A 608 20.80 4.23 26.74
C LEU A 608 19.31 4.11 27.04
N LYS A 609 18.44 4.77 26.27
CA LYS A 609 16.99 4.55 26.39
C LYS A 609 16.53 3.48 25.42
N CYS A 610 15.80 2.50 25.94
CA CYS A 610 15.22 1.46 25.11
C CYS A 610 14.28 2.05 24.06
N PRO A 611 14.49 1.76 22.76
CA PRO A 611 13.68 2.30 21.66
C PRO A 611 12.29 1.66 21.57
N LEU A 612 12.02 0.58 22.31
CA LEU A 612 10.72 -0.10 22.36
C LEU A 612 9.92 0.31 23.59
N CYS A 613 10.36 -0.04 24.81
CA CYS A 613 9.60 0.27 26.03
C CYS A 613 9.91 1.66 26.61
N GLY A 614 11.08 2.26 26.35
CA GLY A 614 11.49 3.55 26.91
C GLY A 614 12.30 3.48 28.19
N GLU A 615 12.57 2.28 28.71
CA GLU A 615 13.40 2.05 29.91
C GLU A 615 14.78 2.69 29.79
N GLN A 616 15.25 3.32 30.85
CA GLN A 616 16.62 3.83 30.94
C GLN A 616 17.56 2.68 31.32
N ILE A 617 18.61 2.47 30.53
CA ILE A 617 19.65 1.48 30.79
C ILE A 617 20.84 2.14 31.50
N ASP A 618 21.44 1.38 32.41
CA ASP A 618 22.72 1.68 33.02
C ASP A 618 23.87 1.57 31.98
N ALA A 619 24.62 2.66 31.81
CA ALA A 619 25.76 2.74 30.89
C ALA A 619 26.85 1.69 31.14
N TYR A 620 26.99 1.18 32.36
CA TYR A 620 28.02 0.22 32.74
C TYR A 620 27.59 -1.23 32.44
N HIS A 621 26.36 -1.58 32.80
CA HIS A 621 25.89 -2.97 32.72
C HIS A 621 25.17 -3.30 31.41
N GLY A 622 24.51 -2.33 30.78
CA GLY A 622 23.67 -2.57 29.61
C GLY A 622 24.14 -1.90 28.33
N PHE A 623 25.33 -1.27 28.31
CA PHE A 623 25.96 -0.73 27.11
C PHE A 623 27.33 -1.36 26.89
N GLN A 624 27.43 -2.22 25.88
CA GLN A 624 28.67 -2.89 25.52
C GLN A 624 29.30 -2.21 24.31
N THR A 625 30.51 -1.68 24.49
CA THR A 625 31.33 -1.23 23.37
C THR A 625 32.08 -2.42 22.77
N ARG A 626 32.00 -2.58 21.45
CA ARG A 626 32.74 -3.60 20.70
C ARG A 626 33.74 -2.90 19.80
N THR A 627 35.03 -3.10 20.06
CA THR A 627 36.12 -2.49 19.28
C THR A 627 36.83 -3.56 18.47
N GLU A 628 36.56 -3.61 17.16
CA GLU A 628 37.22 -4.52 16.23
C GLU A 628 37.82 -3.74 15.06
N ASN A 629 39.10 -3.97 14.76
CA ASN A 629 39.78 -3.44 13.57
C ASN A 629 39.52 -1.93 13.33
N LEU A 630 39.70 -1.11 14.38
CA LEU A 630 39.54 0.36 14.40
C LEU A 630 38.10 0.88 14.28
N LEU A 631 37.10 0.02 14.11
CA LEU A 631 35.68 0.40 14.11
C LEU A 631 35.07 0.07 15.48
N ASN A 632 34.37 1.05 16.05
CA ASN A 632 33.67 0.88 17.31
C ASN A 632 32.18 0.71 17.01
N THR A 633 31.61 -0.41 17.41
CA THR A 633 30.17 -0.65 17.43
C THR A 633 29.69 -0.71 18.87
N PHE A 634 28.38 -0.63 19.08
CA PHE A 634 27.78 -0.80 20.39
C PHE A 634 26.68 -1.86 20.37
N TRP A 635 26.36 -2.36 21.56
CA TRP A 635 25.28 -3.30 21.80
C TRP A 635 24.62 -3.03 23.15
N CYS A 636 23.29 -3.09 23.17
CA CYS A 636 22.46 -2.91 24.35
C CYS A 636 21.39 -4.00 24.44
N GLU A 637 21.03 -4.35 25.67
CA GLU A 637 19.90 -5.22 25.97
C GLU A 637 19.05 -4.60 27.08
N CYS A 638 17.74 -4.48 26.85
CA CYS A 638 16.83 -3.94 27.84
C CYS A 638 16.58 -4.95 28.97
N PRO A 639 16.81 -4.58 30.24
CA PRO A 639 16.52 -5.48 31.37
C PRO A 639 15.02 -5.75 31.53
N ASN A 640 14.17 -4.79 31.11
CA ASN A 640 12.71 -4.83 31.24
C ASN A 640 12.05 -5.66 30.12
N CYS A 641 12.16 -5.22 28.86
CA CYS A 641 11.48 -5.87 27.73
C CYS A 641 12.35 -6.85 26.91
N LYS A 642 13.63 -7.03 27.29
CA LYS A 642 14.60 -7.89 26.58
C LYS A 642 14.87 -7.52 25.12
N ALA A 643 14.45 -6.33 24.69
CA ALA A 643 14.80 -5.80 23.38
C ALA A 643 16.31 -5.58 23.26
N GLN A 644 16.86 -5.86 22.08
CA GLN A 644 18.27 -5.72 21.78
C GLN A 644 18.47 -4.68 20.68
N TRP A 645 19.47 -3.81 20.81
CA TRP A 645 19.80 -2.83 19.77
C TRP A 645 21.27 -2.48 19.75
N GLY A 646 21.73 -1.93 18.63
CA GLY A 646 23.14 -1.61 18.46
C GLY A 646 23.51 -1.37 17.00
N THR A 647 24.77 -1.65 16.69
CA THR A 647 25.31 -1.61 15.32
C THR A 647 26.16 -2.84 15.05
N GLN A 648 26.14 -3.34 13.83
CA GLN A 648 26.99 -4.46 13.39
C GLN A 648 27.66 -4.12 12.07
N ARG A 649 28.87 -4.66 11.88
CA ARG A 649 29.63 -4.51 10.64
C ARG A 649 29.40 -5.74 9.77
N CYS A 650 29.07 -5.52 8.50
CA CYS A 650 28.98 -6.61 7.53
C CYS A 650 30.36 -7.24 7.28
N THR A 651 30.44 -8.57 7.28
CA THR A 651 31.67 -9.32 6.98
C THR A 651 32.05 -9.25 5.50
N LEU A 652 31.07 -9.04 4.61
CA LEU A 652 31.28 -8.96 3.16
C LEU A 652 31.55 -7.53 2.67
N CYS A 653 30.61 -6.60 2.86
CA CYS A 653 30.75 -5.23 2.33
C CYS A 653 31.39 -4.24 3.31
N HIS A 654 31.67 -4.67 4.54
CA HIS A 654 32.26 -3.86 5.61
C HIS A 654 31.46 -2.64 6.07
N GLN A 655 30.26 -2.42 5.54
CA GLN A 655 29.36 -1.37 6.00
C GLN A 655 28.82 -1.68 7.39
N VAL A 656 28.68 -0.62 8.21
CA VAL A 656 28.05 -0.71 9.52
C VAL A 656 26.55 -0.45 9.34
N TYR A 657 25.73 -1.29 9.94
CA TYR A 657 24.28 -1.19 9.88
C TYR A 657 23.66 -1.28 11.29
N PRO A 658 22.47 -0.67 11.49
CA PRO A 658 21.82 -0.60 12.78
C PRO A 658 21.05 -1.90 13.09
N ILE A 659 20.96 -2.28 14.35
CA ILE A 659 20.19 -3.43 14.81
C ILE A 659 19.17 -2.97 15.83
N LEU A 660 17.97 -3.50 15.70
CA LEU A 660 16.92 -3.44 16.70
C LEU A 660 16.09 -4.72 16.58
N LEU A 661 15.86 -5.38 17.70
CA LEU A 661 15.02 -6.57 17.80
C LEU A 661 14.19 -6.53 19.09
N PRO A 662 12.93 -7.00 19.07
CA PRO A 662 12.20 -7.30 20.29
C PRO A 662 12.71 -8.60 20.91
N ASN A 663 12.17 -8.99 22.07
CA ASN A 663 12.43 -10.34 22.61
C ASN A 663 11.94 -11.41 21.61
N LEU A 664 12.84 -12.33 21.24
CA LEU A 664 12.58 -13.41 20.28
C LEU A 664 12.33 -14.79 20.92
N GLU A 665 12.41 -14.92 22.25
CA GLU A 665 12.36 -16.22 22.96
C GLU A 665 11.14 -17.11 22.63
N ASN A 666 10.02 -16.51 22.20
CA ASN A 666 8.77 -17.21 21.90
C ASN A 666 8.41 -17.25 20.40
N LEU A 667 9.34 -16.91 19.51
CA LEU A 667 9.12 -16.92 18.06
C LEU A 667 9.73 -18.17 17.44
N ASN A 668 8.89 -19.09 16.96
CA ASN A 668 9.37 -20.21 16.15
C ASN A 668 9.78 -19.74 14.75
N LYS A 669 10.42 -20.63 13.97
CA LYS A 669 10.87 -20.32 12.61
C LYS A 669 9.68 -19.79 11.78
N PRO A 670 9.67 -18.50 11.37
CA PRO A 670 8.64 -17.97 10.51
C PRO A 670 8.71 -18.67 9.15
N SER A 671 7.57 -18.76 8.45
CA SER A 671 7.59 -19.17 7.05
C SER A 671 8.49 -18.21 6.27
N GLU A 672 9.35 -18.72 5.39
CA GLU A 672 10.27 -17.92 4.53
C GLU A 672 9.51 -17.11 3.44
N THR A 673 8.26 -16.73 3.73
CA THR A 673 7.40 -15.92 2.90
C THR A 673 7.76 -14.45 3.02
N ILE A 674 7.75 -13.73 1.91
CA ILE A 674 7.94 -12.28 1.89
C ILE A 674 6.89 -11.63 2.83
N GLY A 675 7.32 -10.66 3.64
CA GLY A 675 6.43 -9.95 4.58
C GLY A 675 6.28 -10.58 5.96
N TRP A 676 6.93 -11.72 6.25
CA TRP A 676 6.90 -12.34 7.58
C TRP A 676 7.33 -11.39 8.71
N VAL A 677 8.25 -10.47 8.42
CA VAL A 677 8.76 -9.49 9.38
C VAL A 677 7.63 -8.63 9.95
N ASP A 678 6.76 -8.12 9.09
CA ASP A 678 5.63 -7.27 9.52
C ASP A 678 4.62 -8.06 10.35
N LYS A 679 4.38 -9.32 9.97
CA LYS A 679 3.45 -10.24 10.64
C LYS A 679 3.91 -10.67 12.04
N HIS A 680 5.21 -10.85 12.24
CA HIS A 680 5.76 -11.42 13.47
C HIS A 680 6.42 -10.39 14.39
N LEU A 681 7.07 -9.38 13.81
CA LEU A 681 7.86 -8.36 14.53
C LEU A 681 7.29 -6.95 14.37
N GLY A 682 6.55 -6.68 13.29
CA GLY A 682 5.97 -5.38 13.01
C GLY A 682 7.03 -4.28 12.94
N CYS A 683 6.76 -3.11 13.51
CA CYS A 683 7.68 -1.98 13.52
C CYS A 683 8.84 -2.10 14.54
N ASP A 684 8.96 -3.19 15.30
CA ASP A 684 9.91 -3.34 16.40
C ASP A 684 11.29 -3.85 15.96
N VAL A 685 11.58 -3.82 14.65
CA VAL A 685 12.81 -4.34 14.05
C VAL A 685 13.37 -3.36 13.03
N LEU A 686 14.69 -3.19 13.05
CA LEU A 686 15.43 -2.45 12.02
C LEU A 686 15.97 -3.41 10.96
N THR A 687 16.99 -4.18 11.30
CA THR A 687 17.60 -5.14 10.36
C THR A 687 16.97 -6.52 10.52
N ILE A 688 16.74 -7.20 9.39
CA ILE A 688 16.08 -8.50 9.36
C ILE A 688 16.97 -9.56 10.02
N PRO A 689 16.51 -10.23 11.08
CA PRO A 689 17.24 -11.34 11.67
C PRO A 689 17.11 -12.59 10.80
N ASN A 690 18.13 -13.45 10.86
CA ASN A 690 18.03 -14.80 10.32
C ASN A 690 17.10 -15.65 11.19
N PHE A 691 16.48 -16.67 10.60
CA PHE A 691 15.75 -17.69 11.34
C PHE A 691 16.16 -19.12 10.94
N PRO A 692 16.45 -20.02 11.91
CA PRO A 692 16.45 -19.80 13.37
C PRO A 692 17.47 -18.72 13.79
N PHE A 693 17.13 -17.98 14.85
CA PHE A 693 17.94 -16.84 15.27
C PHE A 693 19.24 -17.32 15.92
N GLU A 694 20.33 -17.17 15.19
CA GLU A 694 21.70 -17.49 15.63
C GLU A 694 22.55 -16.22 15.85
N GLY A 695 21.90 -15.08 16.11
CA GLY A 695 22.59 -13.80 16.19
C GLY A 695 23.08 -13.26 14.84
N LYS A 696 22.55 -13.78 13.73
CA LYS A 696 22.88 -13.35 12.36
C LYS A 696 21.80 -12.46 11.77
N PHE A 697 22.20 -11.53 10.91
CA PHE A 697 21.34 -10.53 10.28
C PHE A 697 21.59 -10.42 8.79
N LEU A 698 20.53 -10.12 8.03
CA LEU A 698 20.66 -9.80 6.61
C LEU A 698 21.18 -8.37 6.47
N CYS A 699 22.39 -8.19 5.92
CA CYS A 699 22.95 -6.86 5.71
C CYS A 699 22.07 -6.03 4.76
N PRO A 700 21.62 -4.82 5.16
CA PRO A 700 20.79 -3.96 4.32
C PRO A 700 21.51 -3.44 3.07
N GLU A 701 22.86 -3.41 3.09
CA GLU A 701 23.70 -2.82 2.03
C GLU A 701 24.20 -3.82 0.98
N CYS A 702 24.31 -5.12 1.31
CA CYS A 702 24.70 -6.14 0.34
C CYS A 702 23.89 -7.45 0.38
N GLY A 703 22.94 -7.59 1.31
CA GLY A 703 22.09 -8.78 1.44
C GLY A 703 22.85 -10.00 1.95
N HIS A 704 24.09 -9.83 2.40
CA HIS A 704 24.88 -10.89 3.00
C HIS A 704 24.42 -11.16 4.43
N LEU A 705 24.24 -12.44 4.76
CA LEU A 705 23.93 -12.85 6.12
C LEU A 705 25.19 -12.75 6.98
N THR A 706 25.16 -11.88 7.99
CA THR A 706 26.30 -11.55 8.85
C THR A 706 26.08 -11.95 10.27
#